data_AF-A0A8H5BLF8-F1
#
_entry.id   AF-A0A8H5BLF8-F1
#
_cell.length_a   1.000
_cell.length_b   1.000
_cell.length_c   1.000
_cell.angle_alpha   90.00
_cell.angle_beta   90.00
_cell.angle_gamma   90.00
#
_symmetry.space_group_name_H-M   'P 1'
#
loop_
_entity.id
_entity.type
_entity.pdbx_description
1 polymer ?
#
loop_
_entity_poly.entity_id
_entity_poly.type
_entity_poly.pdbx_seq_one_letter_code
_entity_poly.pdbx_strand_id
1 'polypeptide(L)'
;MRGCLCVVRIVYNSFITSQSSSMSQLSRQSPTEHECKCNSNASNPINNVSSLVWYRIVCGEGLTRRNDSYAKSESVPAAPRSVLLRSFGALLQNIGHGDSRSASSAAMEPVLLFNLMGLAHWWPLILLALASALQITQDILSPHTNENLAAVKPAPNVEFPDLYEASVLELQKGLDAGHFTSVHLVKAYFARIEEVNLKGPALRAVLELNPSALKQAAALDLERKVKGKRSDLHGIPILLKDNIATVASEGMNTTAGSFSLLGSVVPDDAGVVKRLRKAGAIILGKANLSEWAHFRGNLASGWSGRGGQCTNAYFPNADPCGSSSGSGVAASIGLAAVTLGSETDGSITCPTSNNNLAGIKPTVGLTSRAGVIPVSEHQDTVGPMTRSLTDAAIVLSVIAGKDTNDNFTLAQPSTVPNFTKALNVNALKGKRIGVPRHLFLNDSISGNDPFVNIVFEQALITMRGLGATIIDNADLPSADEILNSNSNNETVVLDVDLKIQLNAWYRGLLKNPSGVRSLAQLIKFNDKNPKLEEPVNFTSQDTLIESQATTGRNATYFRSLAFDKELGATRGIDAVLKAHKLDALVLPAPGFTTVPAAIAGYPIVTVPLGFYPNNVTIQSAGPLTVYPAPGVPIGLSFIGTAFSEFELIGLAFAYEQKTKTRLARKAFAAAIPKTQLKDIVGKA
;
A
#
# COMPACT_ATOMS: atom_id res chain seq x y z
N MET A 1 -58.36 -23.48 -13.47
CA MET A 1 -58.61 -22.03 -13.33
C MET A 1 -57.28 -21.33 -13.09
N ARG A 2 -57.12 -20.07 -13.49
CA ARG A 2 -55.84 -19.33 -13.46
C ARG A 2 -55.57 -18.71 -12.08
N GLY A 3 -54.30 -18.52 -11.76
CA GLY A 3 -53.84 -17.75 -10.59
C GLY A 3 -52.39 -17.33 -10.77
N CYS A 4 -52.14 -16.25 -11.49
CA CYS A 4 -50.81 -15.63 -11.59
C CYS A 4 -50.53 -14.80 -10.34
N LEU A 5 -49.31 -14.83 -9.82
CA LEU A 5 -48.79 -13.79 -8.93
C LEU A 5 -47.85 -12.89 -9.74
N CYS A 6 -48.23 -11.63 -9.92
CA CYS A 6 -47.44 -10.61 -10.60
C CYS A 6 -46.84 -9.70 -9.52
N VAL A 7 -45.50 -9.60 -9.44
CA VAL A 7 -44.84 -8.64 -8.54
C VAL A 7 -44.61 -7.33 -9.31
N VAL A 8 -45.43 -6.34 -9.02
CA VAL A 8 -45.29 -4.98 -9.58
C VAL A 8 -44.20 -4.24 -8.82
N ARG A 9 -43.14 -3.80 -9.52
CA ARG A 9 -42.12 -2.91 -8.97
C ARG A 9 -42.58 -1.46 -9.16
N ILE A 10 -43.01 -0.81 -8.09
CA ILE A 10 -43.40 0.60 -8.10
C ILE A 10 -42.14 1.46 -8.29
N VAL A 11 -42.13 2.29 -9.33
CA VAL A 11 -41.13 3.35 -9.52
C VAL A 11 -41.68 4.62 -8.89
N TYR A 12 -41.04 5.10 -7.82
CA TYR A 12 -41.34 6.42 -7.27
C TYR A 12 -40.68 7.50 -8.13
N ASN A 13 -41.49 8.40 -8.66
CA ASN A 13 -41.05 9.56 -9.44
C ASN A 13 -41.32 10.82 -8.61
N SER A 14 -40.31 11.32 -7.90
CA SER A 14 -40.47 12.44 -6.96
C SER A 14 -40.33 13.80 -7.65
N PHE A 15 -41.43 14.31 -8.19
CA PHE A 15 -41.58 15.75 -8.41
C PHE A 15 -41.65 16.46 -7.05
N ILE A 16 -40.78 17.45 -6.83
CA ILE A 16 -40.93 18.39 -5.71
C ILE A 16 -41.49 19.70 -6.25
N THR A 17 -42.77 19.93 -5.98
CA THR A 17 -43.41 21.24 -6.05
C THR A 17 -43.19 21.99 -4.75
N SER A 18 -42.78 23.25 -4.81
CA SER A 18 -42.88 24.18 -3.68
C SER A 18 -43.48 25.51 -4.13
N GLN A 19 -44.78 25.70 -3.87
CA GLN A 19 -45.36 27.04 -3.82
C GLN A 19 -45.20 27.60 -2.40
N SER A 20 -44.71 28.83 -2.27
CA SER A 20 -45.47 29.96 -1.68
C SER A 20 -44.55 31.09 -1.21
N SER A 21 -44.66 32.24 -1.88
CA SER A 21 -44.68 33.58 -1.25
C SER A 21 -44.88 34.61 -2.36
N SER A 22 -45.86 35.51 -2.17
CA SER A 22 -46.25 36.50 -3.18
C SER A 22 -46.41 37.87 -2.54
N MET A 23 -45.56 38.82 -2.95
CA MET A 23 -45.76 40.28 -2.85
C MET A 23 -44.55 40.93 -3.55
N SER A 24 -44.63 41.93 -4.43
CA SER A 24 -45.64 42.49 -5.33
C SER A 24 -45.06 43.82 -5.85
N GLN A 25 -45.28 44.11 -7.14
CA GLN A 25 -45.25 45.43 -7.79
C GLN A 25 -43.97 46.04 -8.41
N LEU A 26 -44.21 46.67 -9.57
CA LEU A 26 -43.45 47.69 -10.32
C LEU A 26 -42.15 47.22 -11.03
N SER A 27 -41.87 47.57 -12.29
CA SER A 27 -42.67 48.30 -13.32
C SER A 27 -42.02 48.15 -14.72
N ARG A 28 -42.79 48.29 -15.82
CA ARG A 28 -42.45 48.83 -17.18
C ARG A 28 -41.09 48.42 -17.81
N GLN A 29 -40.95 48.05 -19.08
CA GLN A 29 -41.64 48.52 -20.29
C GLN A 29 -41.28 47.58 -21.49
N SER A 30 -42.12 47.54 -22.52
CA SER A 30 -41.87 46.86 -23.82
C SER A 30 -41.72 47.91 -24.95
N PRO A 31 -41.65 47.53 -26.24
CA PRO A 31 -40.62 46.72 -26.92
C PRO A 31 -40.02 47.47 -28.14
N THR A 32 -39.13 46.84 -28.91
CA THR A 32 -38.95 47.16 -30.34
C THR A 32 -38.72 45.88 -31.16
N GLU A 33 -39.49 45.73 -32.24
CA GLU A 33 -39.35 44.70 -33.28
C GLU A 33 -38.53 45.25 -34.45
N HIS A 34 -37.91 44.39 -35.27
CA HIS A 34 -37.90 44.57 -36.72
C HIS A 34 -37.65 43.26 -37.49
N GLU A 35 -38.03 43.24 -38.77
CA GLU A 35 -38.53 42.07 -39.49
C GLU A 35 -37.51 41.27 -40.34
N CYS A 36 -37.83 39.98 -40.50
CA CYS A 36 -37.72 39.11 -41.67
C CYS A 36 -37.01 39.58 -42.98
N LYS A 37 -36.20 38.66 -43.57
CA LYS A 37 -36.62 37.89 -44.77
C LYS A 37 -35.71 36.71 -45.14
N CYS A 38 -36.28 35.74 -45.85
CA CYS A 38 -35.68 34.44 -46.22
C CYS A 38 -35.30 34.34 -47.71
N ASN A 39 -34.36 33.44 -48.05
CA ASN A 39 -34.37 32.46 -49.16
C ASN A 39 -32.96 31.82 -49.33
N SER A 40 -32.76 30.62 -49.88
CA SER A 40 -33.61 29.43 -50.11
C SER A 40 -32.73 28.24 -50.60
N ASN A 41 -33.33 27.04 -50.75
CA ASN A 41 -32.82 25.78 -51.34
C ASN A 41 -32.10 24.85 -50.34
N ALA A 42 -32.74 23.78 -49.82
CA ALA A 42 -33.07 22.49 -50.46
C ALA A 42 -31.84 21.54 -50.56
N SER A 43 -31.90 20.25 -50.21
CA SER A 43 -33.04 19.31 -50.17
C SER A 43 -32.90 18.20 -49.11
N ASN A 44 -34.03 17.71 -48.59
CA ASN A 44 -34.17 16.47 -47.81
C ASN A 44 -34.58 15.31 -48.77
N PRO A 45 -34.49 14.00 -48.40
CA PRO A 45 -35.53 13.45 -47.55
C PRO A 45 -35.13 12.34 -46.55
N ILE A 46 -36.00 12.23 -45.53
CA ILE A 46 -36.12 11.13 -44.57
C ILE A 46 -36.68 9.87 -45.25
N ASN A 47 -36.28 8.68 -44.79
CA ASN A 47 -37.08 7.46 -44.96
C ASN A 47 -37.20 6.69 -43.64
N ASN A 48 -38.45 6.42 -43.22
CA ASN A 48 -38.78 5.49 -42.15
C ASN A 48 -38.71 4.05 -42.67
N VAL A 49 -38.14 3.12 -41.89
CA VAL A 49 -38.47 1.68 -41.99
C VAL A 49 -38.58 1.07 -40.60
N SER A 50 -39.56 0.19 -40.45
CA SER A 50 -40.07 -0.38 -39.21
C SER A 50 -39.19 -1.47 -38.58
N SER A 51 -39.26 -1.54 -37.24
CA SER A 51 -39.29 -2.76 -36.41
C SER A 51 -38.67 -4.07 -36.93
N LEU A 52 -37.62 -4.56 -36.26
CA LEU A 52 -37.31 -6.00 -36.18
C LEU A 52 -36.59 -6.32 -34.85
N VAL A 53 -37.38 -6.64 -33.82
CA VAL A 53 -36.87 -7.17 -32.54
C VAL A 53 -36.69 -8.68 -32.68
N TRP A 54 -35.43 -9.15 -32.64
CA TRP A 54 -35.13 -10.57 -32.62
C TRP A 54 -35.28 -11.15 -31.21
N TYR A 55 -36.40 -11.81 -30.94
CA TYR A 55 -36.50 -12.76 -29.84
C TYR A 55 -35.82 -14.07 -30.25
N ARG A 56 -34.80 -14.50 -29.49
CA ARG A 56 -34.21 -15.84 -29.67
C ARG A 56 -34.78 -16.80 -28.62
N ILE A 57 -35.88 -17.45 -28.98
CA ILE A 57 -36.37 -18.64 -28.26
C ILE A 57 -35.44 -19.80 -28.60
N VAL A 58 -35.02 -20.56 -27.59
CA VAL A 58 -34.41 -21.89 -27.77
C VAL A 58 -35.28 -22.88 -27.02
N CYS A 59 -36.12 -23.61 -27.76
CA CYS A 59 -36.75 -24.83 -27.28
C CYS A 59 -35.90 -26.03 -27.74
N GLY A 60 -35.76 -27.02 -26.86
CA GLY A 60 -35.12 -28.29 -27.14
C GLY A 60 -35.73 -29.37 -26.24
N GLU A 61 -36.78 -30.02 -26.74
CA GLU A 61 -37.24 -31.32 -26.24
C GLU A 61 -36.09 -32.34 -26.48
N GLY A 62 -35.86 -33.39 -25.70
CA GLY A 62 -36.63 -34.03 -24.63
C GLY A 62 -36.57 -35.56 -24.87
N LEU A 63 -36.28 -36.39 -23.87
CA LEU A 63 -36.45 -37.85 -23.96
C LEU A 63 -36.45 -38.55 -22.58
N THR A 64 -37.19 -39.65 -22.53
CA THR A 64 -37.83 -40.30 -21.39
C THR A 64 -36.99 -41.30 -20.57
N ARG A 65 -37.35 -41.41 -19.27
CA ARG A 65 -37.43 -42.64 -18.42
C ARG A 65 -36.20 -43.60 -18.34
N ARG A 66 -35.79 -43.93 -17.11
CA ARG A 66 -36.24 -45.13 -16.35
C ARG A 66 -35.76 -45.13 -14.89
N ASN A 67 -36.42 -45.96 -14.08
CA ASN A 67 -36.18 -46.18 -12.64
C ASN A 67 -35.06 -47.21 -12.38
N ASP A 68 -34.83 -47.42 -11.07
CA ASP A 68 -34.28 -48.63 -10.43
C ASP A 68 -32.73 -48.75 -10.43
N SER A 69 -32.07 -49.12 -9.32
CA SER A 69 -32.54 -49.56 -7.99
C SER A 69 -31.40 -49.66 -6.94
N TYR A 70 -31.75 -49.98 -5.68
CA TYR A 70 -30.89 -50.36 -4.52
C TYR A 70 -29.98 -49.27 -3.90
N ALA A 71 -29.70 -49.24 -2.58
CA ALA A 71 -30.40 -49.77 -1.40
C ALA A 71 -29.84 -49.14 -0.08
N LYS A 72 -30.55 -49.41 1.02
CA LYS A 72 -30.22 -49.23 2.46
C LYS A 72 -28.74 -49.58 2.81
N SER A 73 -28.13 -49.14 3.91
CA SER A 73 -28.69 -48.75 5.23
C SER A 73 -27.76 -47.84 6.07
N GLU A 74 -28.39 -47.07 6.95
CA GLU A 74 -27.98 -46.66 8.31
C GLU A 74 -26.60 -47.10 8.87
N SER A 75 -25.85 -46.15 9.45
CA SER A 75 -25.71 -46.04 10.92
C SER A 75 -24.82 -44.86 11.38
N VAL A 76 -25.15 -44.35 12.57
CA VAL A 76 -24.58 -43.24 13.37
C VAL A 76 -24.71 -43.71 14.83
N PRO A 77 -23.97 -43.22 15.87
CA PRO A 77 -22.81 -42.32 15.95
C PRO A 77 -21.58 -42.94 16.68
N ALA A 78 -20.49 -42.18 16.86
CA ALA A 78 -19.98 -41.81 18.20
C ALA A 78 -18.67 -40.99 18.12
N ALA A 79 -18.62 -39.88 18.85
CA ALA A 79 -17.37 -39.26 19.31
C ALA A 79 -17.03 -39.80 20.71
N PRO A 80 -15.80 -39.59 21.22
CA PRO A 80 -15.68 -38.46 22.13
C PRO A 80 -14.37 -37.65 22.05
N ARG A 81 -14.44 -36.46 22.68
CA ARG A 81 -13.34 -35.60 23.17
C ARG A 81 -12.51 -36.35 24.26
N SER A 82 -11.34 -35.98 24.79
CA SER A 82 -10.41 -34.82 24.74
C SER A 82 -9.15 -35.20 25.59
N VAL A 83 -8.27 -34.23 25.92
CA VAL A 83 -7.27 -34.26 27.04
C VAL A 83 -5.94 -35.02 26.72
N LEU A 84 -4.72 -34.64 27.15
CA LEU A 84 -4.09 -33.33 27.49
C LEU A 84 -2.57 -33.57 27.76
N LEU A 85 -1.67 -32.70 27.26
CA LEU A 85 -0.38 -32.27 27.88
C LEU A 85 0.82 -33.25 28.11
N ARG A 86 2.04 -32.66 28.04
CA ARG A 86 3.40 -33.14 28.47
C ARG A 86 4.10 -34.16 27.54
N SER A 87 5.44 -34.22 27.45
CA SER A 87 6.55 -33.27 27.70
C SER A 87 7.86 -33.82 27.08
N PHE A 88 8.89 -32.95 26.96
CA PHE A 88 10.29 -33.24 26.57
C PHE A 88 10.90 -34.58 27.05
N GLY A 89 11.82 -35.16 26.25
CA GLY A 89 12.64 -36.30 26.73
C GLY A 89 13.65 -36.98 25.78
N ALA A 90 14.65 -36.24 25.28
CA ALA A 90 16.04 -36.66 25.02
C ALA A 90 16.45 -37.89 24.13
N LEU A 91 17.58 -37.62 23.45
CA LEU A 91 18.78 -38.48 23.27
C LEU A 91 19.04 -39.20 21.93
N LEU A 92 20.31 -39.03 21.51
CA LEU A 92 21.02 -39.65 20.39
C LEU A 92 21.27 -41.14 20.62
N GLN A 93 21.29 -41.92 19.52
CA GLN A 93 22.33 -42.88 19.11
C GLN A 93 21.80 -43.64 17.86
N ASN A 94 22.59 -44.25 16.96
CA ASN A 94 23.95 -44.02 16.44
C ASN A 94 24.16 -45.02 15.27
N ILE A 95 25.22 -44.85 14.45
CA ILE A 95 25.77 -45.87 13.50
C ILE A 95 24.87 -46.19 12.29
N GLY A 96 25.38 -46.35 11.06
CA GLY A 96 26.76 -46.17 10.57
C GLY A 96 27.01 -46.91 9.24
N HIS A 97 28.27 -46.85 8.76
CA HIS A 97 28.79 -47.34 7.48
C HIS A 97 28.29 -46.54 6.25
N GLY A 98 29.08 -46.23 5.23
CA GLY A 98 30.46 -46.58 4.85
C GLY A 98 30.58 -46.38 3.32
N ASP A 99 31.74 -46.31 2.67
CA ASP A 99 33.12 -46.47 3.12
C ASP A 99 34.11 -46.02 2.01
N SER A 100 35.30 -45.50 2.38
CA SER A 100 36.56 -45.53 1.58
C SER A 100 36.59 -44.72 0.23
N ARG A 101 37.69 -44.26 -0.41
CA ARG A 101 39.20 -44.35 -0.41
C ARG A 101 39.77 -43.03 -1.02
N SER A 102 41.05 -42.62 -0.99
CA SER A 102 42.32 -43.05 -0.34
C SER A 102 43.47 -42.03 -0.58
N ALA A 103 44.37 -41.88 0.41
CA ALA A 103 45.85 -41.66 0.30
C ALA A 103 46.41 -40.40 -0.43
N SER A 104 47.63 -39.87 -0.17
CA SER A 104 48.82 -40.44 0.50
C SER A 104 49.82 -39.37 1.04
N SER A 105 50.58 -39.72 2.11
CA SER A 105 51.99 -39.36 2.48
C SER A 105 52.51 -37.90 2.40
N ALA A 106 53.46 -37.39 3.21
CA ALA A 106 54.37 -37.93 4.25
C ALA A 106 55.06 -36.74 5.00
N ALA A 107 55.95 -36.88 6.00
CA ALA A 107 56.11 -37.82 7.14
C ALA A 107 57.47 -37.55 7.84
N MET A 108 57.54 -37.33 9.17
CA MET A 108 58.78 -37.50 9.98
C MET A 108 58.53 -37.41 11.50
N GLU A 109 59.18 -38.30 12.25
CA GLU A 109 59.34 -38.37 13.72
C GLU A 109 60.80 -38.83 13.99
N PRO A 110 61.41 -38.74 15.20
CA PRO A 110 61.11 -39.75 16.25
C PRO A 110 61.32 -39.37 17.75
N VAL A 111 60.51 -39.99 18.62
CA VAL A 111 60.87 -40.74 19.86
C VAL A 111 61.69 -40.09 21.02
N LEU A 112 61.09 -40.05 22.24
CA LEU A 112 61.53 -40.69 23.52
C LEU A 112 60.62 -40.23 24.70
N LEU A 113 59.74 -41.08 25.27
CA LEU A 113 59.99 -41.98 26.42
C LEU A 113 60.66 -41.35 27.65
N PHE A 114 59.90 -41.08 28.73
CA PHE A 114 60.16 -41.57 30.11
C PHE A 114 58.97 -41.28 31.05
N ASN A 115 58.88 -42.01 32.17
CA ASN A 115 57.72 -42.09 33.05
C ASN A 115 58.08 -41.75 34.52
N LEU A 116 57.09 -41.26 35.29
CA LEU A 116 57.02 -41.26 36.77
C LEU A 116 58.28 -40.91 37.61
N MET A 117 58.36 -39.66 38.11
CA MET A 117 58.64 -39.31 39.52
C MET A 117 58.67 -37.77 39.69
N GLY A 118 57.94 -37.19 40.66
CA GLY A 118 57.95 -35.72 40.84
C GLY A 118 56.85 -35.05 41.68
N LEU A 119 56.02 -35.78 42.43
CA LEU A 119 55.03 -35.18 43.34
C LEU A 119 55.70 -34.66 44.63
N ALA A 120 56.35 -33.49 44.58
CA ALA A 120 57.00 -32.90 45.78
C ALA A 120 57.13 -31.35 45.84
N HIS A 121 56.76 -30.58 44.81
CA HIS A 121 57.18 -29.15 44.73
C HIS A 121 56.08 -28.08 44.56
N TRP A 122 54.80 -28.42 44.66
CA TRP A 122 53.69 -27.46 44.49
C TRP A 122 52.99 -27.01 45.79
N TRP A 123 53.37 -27.57 46.94
CA TRP A 123 52.76 -27.23 48.24
C TRP A 123 52.91 -25.77 48.70
N PRO A 124 54.05 -25.07 48.48
CA PRO A 124 54.20 -23.67 48.91
C PRO A 124 53.25 -22.69 48.21
N LEU A 125 52.94 -22.95 46.93
CA LEU A 125 52.08 -22.08 46.11
C LEU A 125 50.60 -22.18 46.52
N ILE A 126 50.15 -23.34 46.97
CA ILE A 126 48.78 -23.56 47.45
C ILE A 126 48.54 -22.83 48.79
N LEU A 127 49.56 -22.75 49.65
CA LEU A 127 49.47 -22.02 50.92
C LEU A 127 49.41 -20.50 50.74
N LEU A 128 50.13 -19.93 49.77
CA LEU A 128 50.00 -18.50 49.44
C LEU A 128 48.62 -18.15 48.89
N ALA A 129 48.03 -19.00 48.03
CA ALA A 129 46.68 -18.79 47.50
C ALA A 129 45.60 -18.80 48.61
N LEU A 130 45.75 -19.66 49.63
CA LEU A 130 44.82 -19.73 50.76
C LEU A 130 44.98 -18.55 51.73
N ALA A 131 46.19 -18.03 51.94
CA ALA A 131 46.41 -16.80 52.72
C ALA A 131 45.75 -15.58 52.04
N SER A 132 45.86 -15.46 50.71
CA SER A 132 45.18 -14.41 49.95
C SER A 132 43.65 -14.48 50.04
N ALA A 133 43.08 -15.68 50.16
CA ALA A 133 41.63 -15.86 50.30
C ALA A 133 41.11 -15.47 51.70
N LEU A 134 41.90 -15.67 52.76
CA LEU A 134 41.49 -15.28 54.12
C LEU A 134 41.49 -13.76 54.34
N GLN A 135 42.43 -13.03 53.73
CA GLN A 135 42.50 -11.58 53.85
C GLN A 135 41.25 -10.88 53.28
N ILE A 136 40.69 -11.41 52.19
CA ILE A 136 39.48 -10.88 51.54
C ILE A 136 38.21 -11.12 52.40
N THR A 137 38.23 -12.10 53.31
CA THR A 137 37.08 -12.40 54.17
C THR A 137 36.99 -11.56 55.46
N GLN A 138 38.05 -10.82 55.84
CA GLN A 138 38.02 -9.97 57.03
C GLN A 138 37.56 -8.51 56.76
N ASP A 139 37.74 -8.00 55.54
CA ASP A 139 37.22 -6.67 55.14
C ASP A 139 35.68 -6.62 55.03
N ILE A 140 35.00 -7.77 55.08
CA ILE A 140 33.52 -7.87 54.96
C ILE A 140 32.81 -7.70 56.33
N LEU A 141 33.55 -7.67 57.46
CA LEU A 141 32.98 -7.71 58.82
C LEU A 141 33.46 -6.57 59.75
N SER A 142 33.67 -5.36 59.22
CA SER A 142 33.94 -4.16 60.03
C SER A 142 32.82 -3.11 59.89
N PRO A 143 32.14 -2.69 60.98
CA PRO A 143 31.03 -1.73 60.92
C PRO A 143 31.54 -0.27 60.87
N HIS A 144 31.95 0.19 59.68
CA HIS A 144 32.33 1.57 59.46
C HIS A 144 31.14 2.45 59.02
N THR A 145 30.64 3.22 59.98
CA THR A 145 30.20 4.63 59.90
C THR A 145 29.64 5.16 58.57
N ASN A 146 28.39 5.64 58.63
CA ASN A 146 27.76 6.48 57.62
C ASN A 146 28.65 7.63 57.16
N GLU A 147 29.07 7.62 55.89
CA GLU A 147 29.28 8.84 55.11
C GLU A 147 29.17 8.56 53.60
N ASN A 148 28.44 9.41 52.89
CA ASN A 148 28.31 9.42 51.42
C ASN A 148 27.87 8.11 50.74
N LEU A 149 26.64 7.67 51.04
CA LEU A 149 25.77 7.13 49.99
C LEU A 149 25.50 8.24 48.97
N ALA A 150 26.41 8.41 48.02
CA ALA A 150 26.14 9.17 46.81
C ALA A 150 24.94 8.50 46.14
N ALA A 151 23.79 9.19 46.14
CA ALA A 151 22.55 8.65 45.61
C ALA A 151 22.82 8.15 44.18
N VAL A 152 22.63 6.84 43.97
CA VAL A 152 22.66 6.25 42.63
C VAL A 152 21.63 7.03 41.84
N LYS A 153 22.09 7.90 40.92
CA LYS A 153 21.19 8.65 40.06
C LYS A 153 20.26 7.62 39.42
N PRO A 154 18.93 7.72 39.60
CA PRO A 154 18.03 6.79 38.95
C PRO A 154 18.37 6.82 37.46
N ALA A 155 18.50 5.64 36.86
CA ALA A 155 18.79 5.54 35.43
C ALA A 155 17.81 6.46 34.69
N PRO A 156 18.30 7.34 33.80
CA PRO A 156 17.48 8.40 33.24
C PRO A 156 16.20 7.79 32.66
N ASN A 157 15.05 8.30 33.09
CA ASN A 157 13.75 7.72 32.76
C ASN A 157 13.60 7.72 31.23
N VAL A 158 13.74 6.54 30.61
CA VAL A 158 13.85 6.40 29.17
C VAL A 158 12.49 6.68 28.53
N GLU A 159 12.33 7.88 27.99
CA GLU A 159 11.15 8.23 27.22
C GLU A 159 11.19 7.53 25.85
N PHE A 160 10.22 6.66 25.61
CA PHE A 160 10.03 5.98 24.34
C PHE A 160 9.14 6.81 23.40
N PRO A 161 9.41 6.83 22.09
CA PRO A 161 8.56 7.52 21.13
C PRO A 161 7.17 6.85 21.05
N ASP A 162 6.10 7.65 20.89
CA ASP A 162 4.75 7.14 20.64
C ASP A 162 4.69 6.50 19.25
N LEU A 163 4.57 5.18 19.20
CA LEU A 163 4.51 4.40 17.95
C LEU A 163 3.33 4.77 17.04
N TYR A 164 2.37 5.57 17.51
CA TYR A 164 1.30 6.14 16.68
C TYR A 164 1.83 7.17 15.67
N GLU A 165 2.84 7.99 16.03
CA GLU A 165 3.45 8.98 15.13
C GLU A 165 4.95 8.75 14.85
N ALA A 166 5.67 7.99 15.68
CA ALA A 166 7.13 7.83 15.65
C ALA A 166 7.73 7.78 14.23
N SER A 167 8.62 8.72 13.94
CA SER A 167 9.37 8.78 12.68
C SER A 167 10.51 7.75 12.64
N VAL A 168 11.01 7.45 11.44
CA VAL A 168 12.17 6.57 11.24
C VAL A 168 13.38 7.09 12.03
N LEU A 169 13.57 8.41 12.10
CA LEU A 169 14.71 9.04 12.79
C LEU A 169 14.60 8.93 14.32
N GLU A 170 13.41 9.06 14.90
CA GLU A 170 13.19 8.84 16.33
C GLU A 170 13.39 7.37 16.72
N LEU A 171 12.92 6.45 15.87
CA LEU A 171 13.15 5.02 16.04
C LEU A 171 14.64 4.69 15.95
N GLN A 172 15.37 5.21 14.95
CA GLN A 172 16.82 5.08 14.86
C GLN A 172 17.54 5.63 16.08
N LYS A 173 17.16 6.82 16.57
CA LYS A 173 17.77 7.42 17.78
C LYS A 173 17.62 6.52 19.01
N GLY A 174 16.46 5.88 19.18
CA GLY A 174 16.25 4.92 20.27
C GLY A 174 17.02 3.61 20.12
N LEU A 175 17.18 3.10 18.90
CA LEU A 175 18.01 1.92 18.58
C LEU A 175 19.51 2.21 18.75
N ASP A 176 19.98 3.39 18.30
CA ASP A 176 21.37 3.84 18.43
C ASP A 176 21.74 4.10 19.91
N ALA A 177 20.81 4.60 20.72
CA ALA A 177 20.98 4.78 22.15
C ALA A 177 20.82 3.48 22.98
N GLY A 178 20.45 2.36 22.36
CA GLY A 178 20.20 1.09 23.05
C GLY A 178 18.99 1.10 23.99
N HIS A 179 18.11 2.09 23.89
CA HIS A 179 16.88 2.20 24.68
C HIS A 179 15.94 1.02 24.43
N PHE A 180 15.90 0.54 23.20
CA PHE A 180 15.19 -0.65 22.77
C PHE A 180 15.92 -1.28 21.58
N THR A 181 15.41 -2.41 21.11
CA THR A 181 16.00 -3.20 20.01
C THR A 181 14.99 -3.35 18.87
N SER A 182 15.46 -3.77 17.72
CA SER A 182 14.61 -4.10 16.56
C SER A 182 13.65 -5.25 16.92
N VAL A 183 14.09 -6.20 17.76
CA VAL A 183 13.20 -7.25 18.32
C VAL A 183 12.06 -6.64 19.15
N HIS A 184 12.34 -5.64 19.99
CA HIS A 184 11.30 -4.93 20.74
C HIS A 184 10.33 -4.19 19.80
N LEU A 185 10.81 -3.55 18.73
CA LEU A 185 9.95 -2.92 17.71
C LEU A 185 9.03 -3.93 17.02
N VAL A 186 9.57 -5.06 16.54
CA VAL A 186 8.76 -6.09 15.86
C VAL A 186 7.70 -6.67 16.81
N LYS A 187 8.06 -6.98 18.07
CA LYS A 187 7.10 -7.40 19.10
C LYS A 187 6.00 -6.35 19.32
N ALA A 188 6.36 -5.07 19.43
CA ALA A 188 5.39 -3.98 19.64
C ALA A 188 4.44 -3.82 18.45
N TYR A 189 4.94 -3.83 17.22
CA TYR A 189 4.09 -3.74 16.03
C TYR A 189 3.19 -4.97 15.86
N PHE A 190 3.68 -6.18 16.12
CA PHE A 190 2.83 -7.39 16.10
C PHE A 190 1.68 -7.29 17.11
N ALA A 191 1.93 -6.83 18.33
CA ALA A 191 0.88 -6.62 19.33
C ALA A 191 -0.13 -5.52 18.90
N ARG A 192 0.35 -4.40 18.37
CA ARG A 192 -0.51 -3.33 17.81
C ARG A 192 -1.39 -3.83 16.66
N ILE A 193 -0.86 -4.69 15.79
CA ILE A 193 -1.63 -5.34 14.72
C ILE A 193 -2.69 -6.27 15.31
N GLU A 194 -2.34 -7.08 16.31
CA GLU A 194 -3.29 -8.00 16.95
C GLU A 194 -4.49 -7.28 17.57
N GLU A 195 -4.29 -6.10 18.17
CA GLU A 195 -5.33 -5.30 18.83
C GLU A 195 -6.45 -4.82 17.88
N VAL A 196 -6.12 -4.42 16.64
CA VAL A 196 -7.06 -3.68 15.75
C VAL A 196 -7.28 -4.29 14.37
N ASN A 197 -6.43 -5.23 13.93
CA ASN A 197 -6.50 -5.74 12.56
C ASN A 197 -7.61 -6.78 12.36
N LEU A 198 -7.72 -7.74 13.29
CA LEU A 198 -8.78 -8.76 13.33
C LEU A 198 -9.60 -8.71 14.63
N LYS A 199 -9.06 -8.08 15.68
CA LYS A 199 -9.77 -7.75 16.92
C LYS A 199 -10.18 -6.27 16.89
N GLY A 200 -10.89 -5.83 17.94
CA GLY A 200 -11.34 -4.44 18.06
C GLY A 200 -12.21 -4.04 16.87
N PRO A 201 -11.87 -2.98 16.10
CA PRO A 201 -12.60 -2.56 14.91
C PRO A 201 -12.41 -3.46 13.68
N ALA A 202 -11.50 -4.44 13.72
CA ALA A 202 -11.22 -5.38 12.62
C ALA A 202 -10.93 -4.69 11.27
N LEU A 203 -9.94 -3.79 11.25
CA LEU A 203 -9.58 -2.95 10.09
C LEU A 203 -9.05 -3.73 8.87
N ARG A 204 -8.60 -4.97 9.05
CA ARG A 204 -8.05 -5.88 8.01
C ARG A 204 -7.02 -5.23 7.08
N ALA A 205 -6.18 -4.35 7.64
CA ALA A 205 -5.10 -3.66 6.96
C ALA A 205 -3.89 -4.56 6.69
N VAL A 206 -3.65 -5.57 7.55
CA VAL A 206 -2.56 -6.52 7.45
C VAL A 206 -3.11 -7.89 7.05
N LEU A 207 -2.66 -8.41 5.92
CA LEU A 207 -3.10 -9.65 5.30
C LEU A 207 -2.24 -10.86 5.74
N GLU A 208 -0.99 -10.63 6.10
CA GLU A 208 -0.07 -11.65 6.62
C GLU A 208 1.07 -11.03 7.43
N LEU A 209 1.59 -11.74 8.45
CA LEU A 209 2.80 -11.37 9.18
C LEU A 209 3.98 -12.23 8.72
N ASN A 210 5.19 -11.66 8.72
CA ASN A 210 6.40 -12.41 8.42
C ASN A 210 6.82 -13.27 9.64
N PRO A 211 6.73 -14.61 9.60
CA PRO A 211 7.18 -15.45 10.72
C PRO A 211 8.70 -15.36 10.93
N SER A 212 9.46 -14.87 9.94
CA SER A 212 10.91 -14.66 10.03
C SER A 212 11.32 -13.31 10.62
N ALA A 213 10.40 -12.35 10.82
CA ALA A 213 10.76 -10.98 11.21
C ALA A 213 11.52 -10.87 12.54
N LEU A 214 11.14 -11.66 13.56
CA LEU A 214 11.85 -11.67 14.85
C LEU A 214 13.29 -12.19 14.73
N LYS A 215 13.53 -13.16 13.85
CA LYS A 215 14.88 -13.69 13.56
C LYS A 215 15.72 -12.66 12.80
N GLN A 216 15.14 -11.98 11.81
CA GLN A 216 15.79 -10.87 11.10
C GLN A 216 16.16 -9.73 12.05
N ALA A 217 15.23 -9.36 12.93
CA ALA A 217 15.42 -8.32 13.93
C ALA A 217 16.61 -8.61 14.85
N ALA A 218 16.66 -9.83 15.42
CA ALA A 218 17.77 -10.24 16.28
C ALA A 218 19.14 -10.23 15.55
N ALA A 219 19.16 -10.62 14.27
CA ALA A 219 20.37 -10.57 13.46
C ALA A 219 20.84 -9.12 13.19
N LEU A 220 19.91 -8.21 12.90
CA LEU A 220 20.20 -6.79 12.66
C LEU A 220 20.56 -6.03 13.95
N ASP A 221 20.02 -6.44 15.10
CA ASP A 221 20.43 -5.93 16.42
C ASP A 221 21.88 -6.35 16.76
N LEU A 222 22.24 -7.62 16.50
CA LEU A 222 23.62 -8.08 16.62
C LEU A 222 24.54 -7.34 15.65
N GLU A 223 24.12 -7.16 14.40
CA GLU A 223 24.90 -6.41 13.40
C GLU A 223 25.11 -4.96 13.83
N ARG A 224 24.09 -4.27 14.35
CA ARG A 224 24.21 -2.90 14.87
C ARG A 224 25.27 -2.83 15.96
N LYS A 225 25.28 -3.79 16.89
CA LYS A 225 26.25 -3.87 17.98
C LYS A 225 27.69 -4.12 17.51
N VAL A 226 27.89 -4.90 16.44
CA VAL A 226 29.22 -5.35 15.99
C VAL A 226 29.80 -4.49 14.86
N LYS A 227 28.96 -3.93 13.99
CA LYS A 227 29.36 -3.21 12.75
C LYS A 227 28.73 -1.83 12.58
N GLY A 228 27.77 -1.45 13.44
CA GLY A 228 26.94 -0.26 13.25
C GLY A 228 25.77 -0.48 12.29
N LYS A 229 24.98 0.58 12.05
CA LYS A 229 23.83 0.55 11.16
C LYS A 229 24.22 0.67 9.69
N ARG A 230 23.55 -0.06 8.80
CA ARG A 230 23.74 0.02 7.33
C ARG A 230 23.16 1.30 6.72
N SER A 231 22.07 1.82 7.30
CA SER A 231 21.36 3.02 6.87
C SER A 231 20.36 3.45 7.95
N ASP A 232 19.59 4.52 7.70
CA ASP A 232 18.48 4.92 8.57
C ASP A 232 17.29 3.93 8.54
N LEU A 233 17.28 2.93 7.67
CA LEU A 233 16.31 1.83 7.70
C LEU A 233 16.82 0.58 8.44
N HIS A 234 18.04 0.58 8.99
CA HIS A 234 18.60 -0.58 9.68
C HIS A 234 17.76 -0.97 10.91
N GLY A 235 17.20 -2.18 10.94
CA GLY A 235 16.33 -2.63 12.04
C GLY A 235 14.93 -2.00 12.05
N ILE A 236 14.54 -1.26 11.00
CA ILE A 236 13.22 -0.63 10.91
C ILE A 236 12.21 -1.60 10.28
N PRO A 237 11.05 -1.87 10.92
CA PRO A 237 10.02 -2.75 10.37
C PRO A 237 9.15 -2.07 9.30
N ILE A 238 9.07 -2.68 8.12
CA ILE A 238 8.36 -2.19 6.93
C ILE A 238 7.27 -3.18 6.52
N LEU A 239 6.06 -2.67 6.25
CA LEU A 239 4.98 -3.47 5.68
C LEU A 239 4.89 -3.28 4.16
N LEU A 240 4.73 -4.36 3.41
CA LEU A 240 4.67 -4.33 1.94
C LEU A 240 3.26 -4.66 1.47
N LYS A 241 2.72 -3.97 0.46
CA LYS A 241 1.50 -4.42 -0.25
C LYS A 241 1.68 -5.86 -0.75
N ASP A 242 0.65 -6.70 -0.64
CA ASP A 242 0.76 -8.14 -0.94
C ASP A 242 0.98 -8.50 -2.43
N ASN A 243 1.01 -7.51 -3.33
CA ASN A 243 1.50 -7.73 -4.69
C ASN A 243 3.02 -7.60 -4.86
N ILE A 244 3.77 -7.21 -3.81
CA ILE A 244 5.23 -7.09 -3.84
C ILE A 244 5.89 -8.41 -3.40
N ALA A 245 6.69 -9.03 -4.26
CA ALA A 245 7.31 -10.33 -3.98
C ALA A 245 8.28 -10.30 -2.81
N THR A 246 8.17 -11.34 -1.99
CA THR A 246 9.13 -11.72 -0.96
C THR A 246 9.47 -13.19 -1.10
N VAL A 247 10.73 -13.59 -0.92
CA VAL A 247 11.16 -14.99 -1.02
C VAL A 247 10.35 -15.92 -0.12
N ALA A 248 9.80 -16.99 -0.70
CA ALA A 248 8.92 -17.93 -0.01
C ALA A 248 9.59 -18.66 1.18
N SER A 249 10.93 -18.71 1.21
CA SER A 249 11.72 -19.25 2.33
C SER A 249 11.53 -18.50 3.65
N GLU A 250 10.97 -17.28 3.64
CA GLU A 250 10.61 -16.55 4.85
C GLU A 250 9.21 -16.87 5.38
N GLY A 251 8.42 -17.69 4.68
CA GLY A 251 7.10 -18.12 5.10
C GLY A 251 5.95 -17.15 4.78
N MET A 252 6.20 -16.12 3.97
CA MET A 252 5.17 -15.22 3.42
C MET A 252 4.78 -15.62 2.00
N ASN A 253 3.55 -15.29 1.63
CA ASN A 253 2.99 -15.38 0.30
C ASN A 253 3.14 -14.04 -0.45
N THR A 254 2.73 -14.03 -1.72
CA THR A 254 2.54 -12.81 -2.52
C THR A 254 1.34 -13.09 -3.42
N THR A 255 0.14 -12.67 -3.00
CA THR A 255 -1.12 -13.20 -3.56
C THR A 255 -1.95 -12.19 -4.35
N ALA A 256 -1.58 -10.91 -4.31
CA ALA A 256 -2.44 -9.81 -4.76
C ALA A 256 -3.88 -9.89 -4.19
N GLY A 257 -4.05 -10.51 -3.01
CA GLY A 257 -5.34 -10.73 -2.35
C GLY A 257 -6.08 -12.02 -2.74
N SER A 258 -5.68 -12.75 -3.79
CA SER A 258 -6.44 -13.88 -4.34
C SER A 258 -5.97 -15.25 -3.81
N PHE A 259 -6.89 -16.17 -3.57
CA PHE A 259 -6.58 -17.56 -3.19
C PHE A 259 -5.87 -18.35 -4.31
N SER A 260 -6.00 -17.93 -5.57
CA SER A 260 -5.33 -18.56 -6.72
C SER A 260 -3.79 -18.54 -6.67
N LEU A 261 -3.20 -17.67 -5.84
CA LEU A 261 -1.75 -17.55 -5.62
C LEU A 261 -1.30 -18.03 -4.23
N LEU A 262 -2.20 -18.57 -3.40
CA LEU A 262 -1.86 -19.04 -2.06
C LEU A 262 -0.85 -20.20 -2.11
N GLY A 263 0.27 -20.05 -1.41
CA GLY A 263 1.38 -21.01 -1.41
C GLY A 263 2.19 -21.04 -2.72
N SER A 264 2.01 -20.06 -3.60
CA SER A 264 2.86 -19.89 -4.79
C SER A 264 4.30 -19.52 -4.41
N VAL A 265 5.24 -19.91 -5.26
CA VAL A 265 6.68 -19.68 -5.04
C VAL A 265 7.21 -18.82 -6.18
N VAL A 266 7.51 -17.57 -5.86
CA VAL A 266 8.26 -16.62 -6.70
C VAL A 266 9.74 -17.04 -6.78
N PRO A 267 10.45 -16.71 -7.87
CA PRO A 267 11.87 -17.06 -8.00
C PRO A 267 12.79 -16.25 -7.09
N ASP A 268 12.41 -15.04 -6.68
CA ASP A 268 13.26 -14.11 -5.91
C ASP A 268 12.41 -13.02 -5.21
N ASP A 269 13.04 -12.21 -4.35
CA ASP A 269 12.48 -10.95 -3.83
C ASP A 269 12.27 -9.93 -4.96
N ALA A 270 11.30 -9.02 -4.78
CA ALA A 270 11.17 -7.86 -5.65
C ALA A 270 12.40 -6.93 -5.59
N GLY A 271 12.69 -6.21 -6.67
CA GLY A 271 13.86 -5.32 -6.78
C GLY A 271 13.95 -4.28 -5.66
N VAL A 272 12.80 -3.70 -5.28
CA VAL A 272 12.67 -2.81 -4.11
C VAL A 272 12.93 -3.51 -2.78
N VAL A 273 12.53 -4.77 -2.61
CA VAL A 273 12.73 -5.54 -1.37
C VAL A 273 14.20 -5.89 -1.19
N LYS A 274 14.90 -6.26 -2.27
CA LYS A 274 16.37 -6.46 -2.26
C LYS A 274 17.10 -5.20 -1.78
N ARG A 275 16.66 -4.02 -2.24
CA ARG A 275 17.20 -2.71 -1.82
C ARG A 275 16.92 -2.42 -0.34
N LEU A 276 15.68 -2.65 0.13
CA LEU A 276 15.31 -2.53 1.54
C LEU A 276 16.16 -3.43 2.45
N ARG A 277 16.33 -4.71 2.08
CA ARG A 277 17.18 -5.66 2.84
C ARG A 277 18.65 -5.25 2.84
N LYS A 278 19.17 -4.77 1.71
CA LYS A 278 20.53 -4.21 1.63
C LYS A 278 20.72 -3.04 2.59
N ALA A 279 19.72 -2.16 2.70
CA ALA A 279 19.68 -1.05 3.65
C ALA A 279 19.47 -1.48 5.12
N GLY A 280 19.17 -2.76 5.38
CA GLY A 280 18.99 -3.32 6.72
C GLY A 280 17.55 -3.28 7.25
N ALA A 281 16.55 -3.03 6.40
CA ALA A 281 15.15 -3.04 6.80
C ALA A 281 14.65 -4.47 7.15
N ILE A 282 13.66 -4.54 8.04
CA ILE A 282 12.95 -5.77 8.39
C ILE A 282 11.63 -5.78 7.62
N ILE A 283 11.32 -6.87 6.91
CA ILE A 283 10.01 -7.02 6.27
C ILE A 283 9.05 -7.59 7.32
N LEU A 284 8.13 -6.76 7.81
CA LEU A 284 7.21 -7.08 8.90
C LEU A 284 6.08 -8.04 8.46
N GLY A 285 5.66 -7.96 7.20
CA GLY A 285 4.52 -8.71 6.67
C GLY A 285 3.96 -8.11 5.39
N LYS A 286 2.76 -8.56 5.02
CA LYS A 286 2.01 -8.20 3.82
C LYS A 286 0.76 -7.40 4.19
N ALA A 287 0.56 -6.24 3.57
CA ALA A 287 -0.62 -5.40 3.71
C ALA A 287 -1.72 -5.85 2.74
N ASN A 288 -2.98 -5.73 3.16
CA ASN A 288 -4.14 -6.00 2.33
C ASN A 288 -4.27 -4.94 1.20
N LEU A 289 -5.02 -5.29 0.16
CA LEU A 289 -5.24 -4.46 -1.03
C LEU A 289 -6.64 -4.70 -1.61
N SER A 290 -7.09 -3.80 -2.48
CA SER A 290 -8.08 -4.16 -3.51
C SER A 290 -7.49 -5.28 -4.37
N GLU A 291 -8.21 -6.39 -4.50
CA GLU A 291 -7.72 -7.59 -5.18
C GLU A 291 -7.24 -7.34 -6.61
N TRP A 292 -6.17 -8.02 -7.01
CA TRP A 292 -5.50 -7.81 -8.31
C TRP A 292 -5.16 -6.33 -8.56
N ALA A 293 -4.79 -5.60 -7.51
CA ALA A 293 -4.58 -4.15 -7.55
C ALA A 293 -5.80 -3.34 -8.06
N HIS A 294 -7.01 -3.82 -7.72
CA HIS A 294 -8.32 -3.33 -8.20
C HIS A 294 -8.67 -3.71 -9.65
N PHE A 295 -7.83 -4.50 -10.33
CA PHE A 295 -8.03 -4.92 -11.72
C PHE A 295 -8.78 -6.26 -11.88
N ARG A 296 -9.60 -6.67 -10.89
CA ARG A 296 -10.53 -7.80 -11.06
C ARG A 296 -11.82 -7.40 -11.77
N GLY A 297 -12.48 -6.35 -11.31
CA GLY A 297 -13.81 -5.93 -11.73
C GLY A 297 -14.39 -4.90 -10.77
N ASN A 298 -15.68 -4.57 -10.92
CA ASN A 298 -16.38 -3.60 -10.08
C ASN A 298 -16.60 -4.14 -8.65
N LEU A 299 -15.70 -3.78 -7.74
CA LEU A 299 -15.61 -4.26 -6.36
C LEU A 299 -15.30 -3.08 -5.43
N ALA A 300 -15.61 -3.19 -4.14
CA ALA A 300 -15.24 -2.13 -3.18
C ALA A 300 -13.71 -2.04 -3.01
N SER A 301 -13.22 -0.81 -2.80
CA SER A 301 -11.82 -0.57 -2.47
C SER A 301 -11.41 -1.27 -1.17
N GLY A 302 -10.20 -1.82 -1.14
CA GLY A 302 -9.66 -2.53 0.02
C GLY A 302 -10.23 -3.93 0.28
N TRP A 303 -11.11 -4.45 -0.59
CA TRP A 303 -11.56 -5.83 -0.51
C TRP A 303 -10.65 -6.80 -1.30
N SER A 304 -10.37 -7.96 -0.72
CA SER A 304 -9.88 -9.14 -1.43
C SER A 304 -10.45 -10.44 -0.87
N GLY A 305 -10.45 -11.54 -1.64
CA GLY A 305 -10.93 -12.84 -1.20
C GLY A 305 -10.17 -13.33 0.04
N ARG A 306 -8.83 -13.26 0.01
CA ARG A 306 -7.96 -13.69 1.11
C ARG A 306 -7.97 -12.74 2.31
N GLY A 307 -7.98 -11.43 2.09
CA GLY A 307 -7.91 -10.42 3.17
C GLY A 307 -9.28 -10.07 3.78
N GLY A 308 -10.34 -10.15 2.98
CA GLY A 308 -11.62 -9.51 3.24
C GLY A 308 -11.55 -7.98 3.09
N GLN A 309 -12.61 -7.30 3.52
CA GLN A 309 -12.76 -5.84 3.44
C GLN A 309 -11.83 -5.12 4.43
N CYS A 310 -10.80 -4.44 3.93
CA CYS A 310 -10.07 -3.43 4.68
C CYS A 310 -10.95 -2.17 4.88
N THR A 311 -10.87 -1.51 6.03
CA THR A 311 -11.63 -0.29 6.33
C THR A 311 -10.74 0.81 6.91
N ASN A 312 -11.14 2.06 6.70
CA ASN A 312 -10.41 3.25 7.10
C ASN A 312 -10.39 3.43 8.63
N ALA A 313 -9.28 3.93 9.18
CA ALA A 313 -9.11 4.16 10.63
C ALA A 313 -9.72 5.48 11.13
N TYR A 314 -10.15 6.41 10.26
CA TYR A 314 -10.63 7.74 10.65
C TYR A 314 -12.14 7.82 10.88
N PHE A 315 -12.93 6.92 10.27
CA PHE A 315 -14.36 6.76 10.53
C PHE A 315 -14.75 5.29 10.38
N PRO A 316 -15.63 4.72 11.25
CA PRO A 316 -16.01 3.30 11.17
C PRO A 316 -16.59 2.93 9.81
N ASN A 317 -16.03 1.88 9.19
CA ASN A 317 -16.40 1.42 7.85
C ASN A 317 -16.25 2.48 6.74
N ALA A 318 -15.50 3.56 6.95
CA ALA A 318 -15.20 4.45 5.83
C ALA A 318 -14.27 3.77 4.82
N ASP A 319 -14.36 4.20 3.56
CA ASP A 319 -13.55 3.67 2.48
C ASP A 319 -12.05 4.04 2.65
N PRO A 320 -11.12 3.06 2.63
CA PRO A 320 -9.69 3.34 2.74
C PRO A 320 -9.07 3.84 1.42
N CYS A 321 -9.85 3.98 0.35
CA CYS A 321 -9.45 3.93 -1.05
C CYS A 321 -8.59 2.71 -1.36
N GLY A 322 -8.05 2.63 -2.57
CA GLY A 322 -7.27 1.50 -3.04
C GLY A 322 -6.44 1.85 -4.26
N SER A 323 -5.63 0.93 -4.77
CA SER A 323 -5.53 -0.46 -4.29
C SER A 323 -4.57 -0.68 -3.11
N SER A 324 -3.68 0.26 -2.74
CA SER A 324 -2.76 0.08 -1.58
C SER A 324 -3.42 0.33 -0.21
N SER A 325 -4.67 -0.12 -0.04
CA SER A 325 -5.56 0.18 1.09
C SER A 325 -4.95 -0.17 2.44
N GLY A 326 -4.45 -1.40 2.59
CA GLY A 326 -3.86 -1.86 3.84
C GLY A 326 -2.55 -1.15 4.17
N SER A 327 -1.74 -0.79 3.16
CA SER A 327 -0.52 0.01 3.37
C SER A 327 -0.86 1.40 3.90
N GLY A 328 -1.95 2.01 3.43
CA GLY A 328 -2.49 3.28 3.92
C GLY A 328 -2.98 3.18 5.36
N VAL A 329 -3.90 2.27 5.65
CA VAL A 329 -4.46 2.09 7.00
C VAL A 329 -3.36 1.70 8.00
N ALA A 330 -2.44 0.81 7.65
CA ALA A 330 -1.38 0.37 8.55
C ALA A 330 -0.38 1.48 8.90
N ALA A 331 -0.02 2.34 7.94
CA ALA A 331 0.87 3.47 8.22
C ALA A 331 0.21 4.51 9.14
N SER A 332 -1.09 4.77 8.97
CA SER A 332 -1.79 5.91 9.57
C SER A 332 -2.00 5.83 11.09
N ILE A 333 -2.00 4.62 11.64
CA ILE A 333 -2.15 4.34 13.09
C ILE A 333 -0.91 3.64 13.69
N GLY A 334 0.18 3.56 12.93
CA GLY A 334 1.45 2.98 13.39
C GLY A 334 1.39 1.48 13.62
N LEU A 335 0.87 0.71 12.65
CA LEU A 335 1.03 -0.76 12.62
C LEU A 335 2.38 -1.20 12.03
N ALA A 336 3.08 -0.27 11.36
CA ALA A 336 4.47 -0.41 10.94
C ALA A 336 5.16 0.97 10.98
N ALA A 337 6.49 0.99 10.95
CA ALA A 337 7.23 2.24 10.89
C ALA A 337 6.98 2.96 9.56
N VAL A 338 7.06 2.24 8.44
CA VAL A 338 6.75 2.73 7.09
C VAL A 338 6.09 1.62 6.26
N THR A 339 5.38 1.97 5.20
CA THR A 339 4.78 0.98 4.28
C THR A 339 5.12 1.29 2.82
N LEU A 340 5.07 0.25 1.97
CA LEU A 340 5.12 0.42 0.51
C LEU A 340 3.77 0.09 -0.12
N GLY A 341 3.38 0.89 -1.10
CA GLY A 341 2.27 0.66 -2.02
C GLY A 341 2.75 0.49 -3.46
N SER A 342 1.82 0.19 -4.37
CA SER A 342 2.05 0.25 -5.82
C SER A 342 0.93 1.05 -6.47
N GLU A 343 1.28 1.81 -7.51
CA GLU A 343 0.31 2.60 -8.28
C GLU A 343 0.40 2.28 -9.76
N THR A 344 -0.77 2.12 -10.40
CA THR A 344 -0.98 2.12 -11.85
C THR A 344 -1.66 3.44 -12.18
N ASP A 345 -2.88 3.63 -11.67
CA ASP A 345 -3.50 4.93 -11.41
C ASP A 345 -4.10 4.93 -9.99
N GLY A 346 -4.03 6.08 -9.30
CA GLY A 346 -4.56 6.38 -7.96
C GLY A 346 -4.08 5.53 -6.77
N SER A 347 -3.47 4.39 -7.02
CA SER A 347 -3.37 3.28 -6.08
C SER A 347 -2.36 3.43 -4.92
N ILE A 348 -1.53 4.47 -4.89
CA ILE A 348 -0.76 4.98 -3.73
C ILE A 348 -1.37 6.29 -3.25
N THR A 349 -1.64 7.23 -4.15
CA THR A 349 -2.04 8.61 -3.88
C THR A 349 -3.44 8.74 -3.27
N CYS A 350 -4.43 7.98 -3.75
CA CYS A 350 -5.78 7.93 -3.19
C CYS A 350 -5.83 7.30 -1.78
N PRO A 351 -5.25 6.11 -1.51
CA PRO A 351 -5.17 5.60 -0.14
C PRO A 351 -4.23 6.42 0.75
N THR A 352 -3.32 7.24 0.19
CA THR A 352 -2.58 8.26 0.96
C THR A 352 -3.51 9.40 1.41
N SER A 353 -4.32 9.92 0.48
CA SER A 353 -5.37 10.91 0.75
C SER A 353 -6.31 10.44 1.85
N ASN A 354 -6.96 9.30 1.67
CA ASN A 354 -8.01 8.82 2.58
C ASN A 354 -7.48 8.39 3.96
N ASN A 355 -6.17 8.19 4.14
CA ASN A 355 -5.59 7.72 5.41
C ASN A 355 -4.64 8.72 6.08
N ASN A 356 -4.68 10.01 5.72
CA ASN A 356 -3.95 11.09 6.40
C ASN A 356 -2.42 10.93 6.34
N LEU A 357 -1.88 10.58 5.16
CA LEU A 357 -0.47 10.22 4.97
C LEU A 357 0.29 11.20 4.06
N ALA A 358 1.61 11.07 4.12
CA ALA A 358 2.52 11.45 3.06
C ALA A 358 2.76 10.24 2.15
N GLY A 359 2.66 10.42 0.83
CA GLY A 359 2.81 9.33 -0.14
C GLY A 359 3.41 9.81 -1.43
N ILE A 360 4.20 8.96 -2.08
CA ILE A 360 4.88 9.30 -3.34
C ILE A 360 4.59 8.20 -4.36
N LYS A 361 3.91 8.55 -5.46
CA LYS A 361 3.97 7.80 -6.72
C LYS A 361 5.17 8.35 -7.49
N PRO A 362 6.29 7.62 -7.61
CA PRO A 362 7.41 8.11 -8.40
C PRO A 362 7.16 7.90 -9.90
N THR A 363 7.98 8.56 -10.72
CA THR A 363 8.07 8.37 -12.17
C THR A 363 8.20 6.87 -12.48
N VAL A 364 7.49 6.41 -13.51
CA VAL A 364 7.56 5.01 -13.95
C VAL A 364 8.99 4.72 -14.38
N GLY A 365 9.59 3.74 -13.71
CA GLY A 365 11.01 3.42 -13.86
C GLY A 365 11.95 4.09 -12.85
N LEU A 366 11.54 4.98 -11.93
CA LEU A 366 12.46 5.41 -10.84
C LEU A 366 12.71 4.29 -9.82
N THR A 367 11.71 3.46 -9.56
CA THR A 367 11.78 2.27 -8.71
C THR A 367 11.52 1.02 -9.55
N SER A 368 12.14 -0.10 -9.19
CA SER A 368 11.99 -1.37 -9.94
C SER A 368 10.64 -2.01 -9.67
N ARG A 369 9.90 -2.38 -10.72
CA ARG A 369 8.71 -3.24 -10.67
C ARG A 369 9.04 -4.73 -10.76
N ALA A 370 10.32 -5.11 -10.92
CA ALA A 370 10.71 -6.52 -11.00
C ALA A 370 10.29 -7.25 -9.72
N GLY A 371 9.51 -8.33 -9.87
CA GLY A 371 8.92 -9.07 -8.75
C GLY A 371 7.68 -8.41 -8.13
N VAL A 372 6.99 -7.50 -8.82
CA VAL A 372 5.66 -7.02 -8.43
C VAL A 372 4.60 -7.68 -9.32
N ILE A 373 3.47 -8.11 -8.77
CA ILE A 373 2.34 -8.59 -9.58
C ILE A 373 1.79 -7.38 -10.36
N PRO A 374 1.83 -7.41 -11.70
CA PRO A 374 1.66 -6.22 -12.53
C PRO A 374 0.21 -5.99 -12.97
N VAL A 375 -0.07 -4.75 -13.37
CA VAL A 375 -1.18 -4.34 -14.24
C VAL A 375 -0.62 -3.83 -15.56
N SER A 376 0.07 -2.67 -15.59
CA SER A 376 0.62 -2.09 -16.83
C SER A 376 2.09 -1.67 -16.71
N GLU A 377 2.92 -2.10 -17.67
CA GLU A 377 4.35 -1.72 -17.66
C GLU A 377 4.56 -0.24 -17.94
N HIS A 378 3.58 0.48 -18.48
CA HIS A 378 3.66 1.91 -18.77
C HIS A 378 3.27 2.80 -17.59
N GLN A 379 2.55 2.24 -16.61
CA GLN A 379 1.97 3.01 -15.49
C GLN A 379 2.39 2.49 -14.11
N ASP A 380 2.70 1.19 -13.98
CA ASP A 380 3.05 0.56 -12.71
C ASP A 380 4.33 1.14 -12.10
N THR A 381 4.25 1.47 -10.82
CA THR A 381 5.39 1.94 -10.01
C THR A 381 5.23 1.54 -8.55
N VAL A 382 6.33 1.46 -7.80
CA VAL A 382 6.32 1.21 -6.34
C VAL A 382 6.77 2.45 -5.59
N GLY A 383 6.05 2.81 -4.54
CA GLY A 383 6.32 4.03 -3.78
C GLY A 383 6.00 3.93 -2.29
N PRO A 384 6.62 4.80 -1.47
CA PRO A 384 6.40 4.86 -0.03
C PRO A 384 5.05 5.48 0.34
N MET A 385 4.47 4.97 1.43
CA MET A 385 3.32 5.52 2.14
C MET A 385 3.68 5.63 3.63
N THR A 386 3.71 6.84 4.17
CA THR A 386 4.30 7.13 5.49
C THR A 386 3.56 8.26 6.21
N ARG A 387 3.87 8.46 7.50
CA ARG A 387 3.26 9.53 8.30
C ARG A 387 3.85 10.93 8.04
N SER A 388 5.03 11.00 7.41
CA SER A 388 5.73 12.24 7.09
C SER A 388 6.50 12.16 5.77
N LEU A 389 6.70 13.30 5.08
CA LEU A 389 7.55 13.39 3.90
C LEU A 389 9.00 13.01 4.20
N THR A 390 9.46 13.23 5.43
CA THR A 390 10.80 12.84 5.87
C THR A 390 10.99 11.33 5.74
N ASP A 391 10.04 10.55 6.26
CA ASP A 391 10.08 9.09 6.17
C ASP A 391 9.92 8.62 4.71
N ALA A 392 9.04 9.26 3.92
CA ALA A 392 8.85 8.94 2.50
C ALA A 392 10.15 9.17 1.70
N ALA A 393 10.83 10.29 1.94
CA ALA A 393 12.09 10.64 1.29
C ALA A 393 13.25 9.69 1.69
N ILE A 394 13.32 9.26 2.96
CA ILE A 394 14.27 8.23 3.41
C ILE A 394 14.04 6.92 2.64
N VAL A 395 12.79 6.45 2.58
CA VAL A 395 12.45 5.18 1.90
C VAL A 395 12.70 5.28 0.39
N LEU A 396 12.27 6.34 -0.27
CA LEU A 396 12.47 6.52 -1.71
C LEU A 396 13.97 6.54 -2.07
N SER A 397 14.80 7.18 -1.25
CA SER A 397 16.27 7.21 -1.43
C SER A 397 16.93 5.82 -1.34
N VAL A 398 16.27 4.83 -0.74
CA VAL A 398 16.74 3.45 -0.68
C VAL A 398 16.22 2.62 -1.86
N ILE A 399 14.93 2.74 -2.20
CA ILE A 399 14.29 1.87 -3.20
C ILE A 399 14.49 2.33 -4.65
N ALA A 400 14.84 3.60 -4.88
CA ALA A 400 15.10 4.13 -6.22
C ALA A 400 16.44 3.64 -6.80
N GLY A 401 16.53 3.54 -8.12
CA GLY A 401 17.75 3.16 -8.84
C GLY A 401 17.56 2.02 -9.85
N LYS A 402 18.54 1.86 -10.75
CA LYS A 402 18.50 0.89 -11.86
C LYS A 402 18.42 -0.57 -11.39
N ASP A 403 17.75 -1.41 -12.18
CA ASP A 403 17.60 -2.86 -12.02
C ASP A 403 17.58 -3.50 -13.41
N THR A 404 18.46 -4.47 -13.68
CA THR A 404 18.55 -5.13 -14.99
C THR A 404 17.33 -6.01 -15.30
N ASN A 405 16.49 -6.30 -14.30
CA ASN A 405 15.26 -7.06 -14.46
C ASN A 405 14.04 -6.16 -14.78
N ASP A 406 14.23 -4.85 -14.89
CA ASP A 406 13.19 -3.88 -15.25
C ASP A 406 13.77 -2.78 -16.14
N ASN A 407 13.54 -2.90 -17.45
CA ASN A 407 14.08 -2.04 -18.49
C ASN A 407 13.67 -0.56 -18.34
N PHE A 408 12.52 -0.26 -17.74
CA PHE A 408 12.09 1.12 -17.49
C PHE A 408 13.07 1.85 -16.54
N THR A 409 13.72 1.12 -15.64
CA THR A 409 14.72 1.71 -14.75
C THR A 409 16.00 2.17 -15.45
N LEU A 410 16.24 1.71 -16.68
CA LEU A 410 17.40 2.14 -17.46
C LEU A 410 17.24 3.59 -17.96
N ALA A 411 16.01 4.08 -18.08
CA ALA A 411 15.67 5.45 -18.49
C ALA A 411 15.89 6.52 -17.40
N GLN A 412 16.20 6.12 -16.16
CA GLN A 412 16.55 7.07 -15.09
C GLN A 412 17.77 7.93 -15.47
N PRO A 413 17.83 9.19 -14.97
CA PRO A 413 19.04 10.01 -14.99
C PRO A 413 20.29 9.25 -14.51
N SER A 414 21.48 9.70 -14.93
CA SER A 414 22.75 9.06 -14.56
C SER A 414 22.98 9.01 -13.04
N THR A 415 22.44 9.98 -12.31
CA THR A 415 22.52 10.11 -10.86
C THR A 415 21.11 10.20 -10.30
N VAL A 416 20.69 9.19 -9.53
CA VAL A 416 19.48 9.27 -8.70
C VAL A 416 19.82 10.06 -7.44
N PRO A 417 19.08 11.13 -7.11
CA PRO A 417 19.38 11.96 -5.96
C PRO A 417 19.03 11.27 -4.64
N ASN A 418 19.70 11.68 -3.57
CA ASN A 418 19.23 11.39 -2.22
C ASN A 418 18.08 12.36 -1.88
N PHE A 419 16.84 11.88 -1.96
CA PHE A 419 15.62 12.67 -1.76
C PHE A 419 15.50 13.29 -0.37
N THR A 420 16.20 12.80 0.65
CA THR A 420 16.27 13.47 1.97
C THR A 420 16.90 14.87 1.88
N LYS A 421 17.65 15.18 0.82
CA LYS A 421 18.22 16.52 0.59
C LYS A 421 17.21 17.52 0.02
N ALA A 422 16.02 17.08 -0.38
CA ALA A 422 14.93 17.95 -0.80
C ALA A 422 14.19 18.61 0.39
N LEU A 423 14.35 18.07 1.61
CA LEU A 423 13.61 18.46 2.82
C LEU A 423 14.00 19.87 3.30
N ASN A 424 13.41 20.89 2.66
CA ASN A 424 13.66 22.30 2.92
C ASN A 424 12.34 23.05 3.19
N VAL A 425 12.19 23.60 4.40
CA VAL A 425 10.98 24.35 4.81
C VAL A 425 10.73 25.61 3.98
N ASN A 426 11.73 26.11 3.26
CA ASN A 426 11.64 27.28 2.39
C ASN A 426 11.44 26.93 0.90
N ALA A 427 11.25 25.65 0.55
CA ALA A 427 11.27 25.20 -0.85
C ALA A 427 10.23 25.88 -1.76
N LEU A 428 9.08 26.31 -1.20
CA LEU A 428 8.02 27.03 -1.92
C LEU A 428 8.39 28.50 -2.26
N LYS A 429 9.43 29.08 -1.65
CA LYS A 429 9.79 30.49 -1.83
C LYS A 429 10.25 30.77 -3.26
N GLY A 430 9.54 31.64 -3.96
CA GLY A 430 9.82 32.02 -5.36
C GLY A 430 9.34 31.00 -6.39
N LYS A 431 8.66 29.92 -5.96
CA LYS A 431 8.15 28.86 -6.83
C LYS A 431 6.83 29.24 -7.49
N ARG A 432 6.57 28.68 -8.66
CA ARG A 432 5.37 28.93 -9.47
C ARG A 432 4.54 27.67 -9.54
N ILE A 433 3.36 27.69 -8.92
CA ILE A 433 2.48 26.51 -8.79
C ILE A 433 1.21 26.77 -9.59
N GLY A 434 0.86 25.85 -10.49
CA GLY A 434 -0.37 25.93 -11.30
C GLY A 434 -1.55 25.21 -10.65
N VAL A 435 -2.76 25.71 -10.91
CA VAL A 435 -4.03 25.12 -10.46
C VAL A 435 -4.91 24.80 -11.69
N PRO A 436 -4.96 23.55 -12.15
CA PRO A 436 -5.89 23.13 -13.20
C PRO A 436 -7.31 23.00 -12.63
N ARG A 437 -8.21 23.97 -12.88
CA ARG A 437 -9.56 23.95 -12.30
C ARG A 437 -10.58 23.15 -13.10
N HIS A 438 -10.55 23.28 -14.43
CA HIS A 438 -11.67 22.93 -15.32
C HIS A 438 -12.15 21.48 -15.17
N LEU A 439 -11.22 20.54 -15.17
CA LEU A 439 -11.45 19.11 -14.98
C LEU A 439 -11.61 18.73 -13.50
N PHE A 440 -10.72 19.21 -12.64
CA PHE A 440 -10.46 18.59 -11.34
C PHE A 440 -11.26 19.20 -10.18
N LEU A 441 -11.71 20.46 -10.31
CA LEU A 441 -12.44 21.21 -9.28
C LEU A 441 -13.88 21.55 -9.70
N ASN A 442 -14.36 21.01 -10.82
CA ASN A 442 -15.75 21.12 -11.21
C ASN A 442 -16.54 19.99 -10.55
N ASP A 443 -17.36 20.30 -9.55
CA ASP A 443 -18.09 19.30 -8.74
C ASP A 443 -19.11 18.49 -9.58
N SER A 444 -19.63 19.07 -10.67
CA SER A 444 -20.55 18.37 -11.60
C SER A 444 -19.85 17.34 -12.49
N ILE A 445 -18.51 17.37 -12.53
CA ILE A 445 -17.66 16.52 -13.36
C ILE A 445 -16.88 15.54 -12.48
N SER A 446 -16.17 16.07 -11.49
CA SER A 446 -15.31 15.31 -10.57
C SER A 446 -16.08 14.51 -9.51
N GLY A 447 -17.34 14.87 -9.23
CA GLY A 447 -18.11 14.31 -8.13
C GLY A 447 -17.57 14.66 -6.74
N ASN A 448 -16.63 15.61 -6.65
CA ASN A 448 -16.07 16.06 -5.38
C ASN A 448 -17.13 16.76 -4.53
N ASP A 449 -17.09 16.50 -3.22
CA ASP A 449 -17.87 17.26 -2.26
C ASP A 449 -17.38 18.72 -2.24
N PRO A 450 -18.25 19.74 -2.33
CA PRO A 450 -17.84 21.15 -2.41
C PRO A 450 -16.93 21.62 -1.26
N PHE A 451 -16.95 20.94 -0.11
CA PHE A 451 -16.03 21.23 0.99
C PHE A 451 -14.55 21.00 0.63
N VAL A 452 -14.26 20.08 -0.30
CA VAL A 452 -12.90 19.83 -0.82
C VAL A 452 -12.32 21.11 -1.43
N ASN A 453 -13.12 21.86 -2.20
CA ASN A 453 -12.72 23.13 -2.78
C ASN A 453 -12.45 24.19 -1.70
N ILE A 454 -13.28 24.25 -0.65
CA ILE A 454 -13.10 25.19 0.48
C ILE A 454 -11.75 24.98 1.18
N VAL A 455 -11.38 23.73 1.50
CA VAL A 455 -10.08 23.46 2.14
C VAL A 455 -8.90 23.64 1.19
N PHE A 456 -9.12 23.44 -0.11
CA PHE A 456 -8.11 23.67 -1.14
C PHE A 456 -7.76 25.16 -1.31
N GLU A 457 -8.73 26.08 -1.30
CA GLU A 457 -8.45 27.53 -1.31
C GLU A 457 -7.56 27.95 -0.13
N GLN A 458 -7.80 27.37 1.05
CA GLN A 458 -6.98 27.64 2.24
C GLN A 458 -5.54 27.10 2.10
N ALA A 459 -5.34 26.01 1.36
CA ALA A 459 -4.01 25.53 0.99
C ALA A 459 -3.30 26.49 0.01
N LEU A 460 -4.00 27.01 -1.00
CA LEU A 460 -3.44 28.01 -1.93
C LEU A 460 -3.04 29.31 -1.20
N ILE A 461 -3.86 29.79 -0.27
CA ILE A 461 -3.51 30.92 0.62
C ILE A 461 -2.24 30.60 1.43
N THR A 462 -2.14 29.38 1.97
CA THR A 462 -0.96 28.95 2.74
C THR A 462 0.30 28.94 1.89
N MET A 463 0.24 28.45 0.65
CA MET A 463 1.38 28.46 -0.29
C MET A 463 1.80 29.88 -0.70
N ARG A 464 0.84 30.79 -0.94
CA ARG A 464 1.15 32.22 -1.15
C ARG A 464 1.89 32.80 0.05
N GLY A 465 1.45 32.48 1.27
CA GLY A 465 2.11 32.87 2.52
C GLY A 465 3.51 32.27 2.73
N LEU A 466 3.83 31.16 2.08
CA LEU A 466 5.18 30.55 2.03
C LEU A 466 6.06 31.12 0.90
N GLY A 467 5.54 32.09 0.13
CA GLY A 467 6.27 32.78 -0.93
C GLY A 467 6.14 32.14 -2.31
N ALA A 468 5.19 31.24 -2.52
CA ALA A 468 4.87 30.72 -3.86
C ALA A 468 3.96 31.68 -4.64
N THR A 469 4.19 31.79 -5.94
CA THR A 469 3.26 32.40 -6.90
C THR A 469 2.27 31.32 -7.37
N ILE A 470 0.99 31.50 -7.08
CA ILE A 470 -0.07 30.63 -7.58
C ILE A 470 -0.60 31.17 -8.91
N ILE A 471 -0.60 30.34 -9.95
CA ILE A 471 -1.18 30.62 -11.27
C ILE A 471 -2.46 29.83 -11.42
N ASP A 472 -3.56 30.55 -11.58
CA ASP A 472 -4.90 30.02 -11.35
C ASP A 472 -5.90 30.80 -12.24
N ASN A 473 -6.53 30.20 -13.25
CA ASN A 473 -6.36 28.81 -13.68
C ASN A 473 -5.01 28.54 -14.38
N ALA A 474 -4.56 27.29 -14.34
CA ALA A 474 -3.53 26.71 -15.20
C ALA A 474 -4.03 25.34 -15.71
N ASP A 475 -5.01 25.35 -16.61
CA ASP A 475 -5.67 24.15 -17.13
C ASP A 475 -4.79 23.39 -18.13
N LEU A 476 -4.96 22.06 -18.19
CA LEU A 476 -4.29 21.20 -19.17
C LEU A 476 -4.95 21.37 -20.54
N PRO A 477 -4.19 21.60 -21.63
CA PRO A 477 -4.74 21.59 -23.00
C PRO A 477 -5.48 20.30 -23.39
N SER A 478 -5.22 19.18 -22.71
CA SER A 478 -5.87 17.87 -22.87
C SER A 478 -7.10 17.64 -21.97
N ALA A 479 -7.52 18.59 -21.15
CA ALA A 479 -8.50 18.38 -20.08
C ALA A 479 -9.85 17.81 -20.56
N ASP A 480 -10.39 18.31 -21.68
CA ASP A 480 -11.66 17.83 -22.24
C ASP A 480 -11.57 16.42 -22.85
N GLU A 481 -10.39 16.02 -23.32
CA GLU A 481 -10.16 14.69 -23.89
C GLU A 481 -9.96 13.63 -22.81
N ILE A 482 -9.32 14.01 -21.69
CA ILE A 482 -9.24 13.17 -20.48
C ILE A 482 -10.65 12.91 -19.91
N LEU A 483 -11.57 13.86 -20.05
CA LEU A 483 -12.97 13.69 -19.70
C LEU A 483 -13.79 12.85 -20.68
N ASN A 484 -13.31 12.65 -21.90
CA ASN A 484 -14.06 11.96 -22.92
C ASN A 484 -14.00 10.45 -22.70
N SER A 485 -14.95 9.94 -21.91
CA SER A 485 -15.14 8.50 -21.61
C SER A 485 -15.34 7.62 -22.86
N ASN A 486 -15.68 8.21 -24.02
CA ASN A 486 -15.72 7.48 -25.29
C ASN A 486 -14.34 7.12 -25.85
N SER A 487 -13.25 7.68 -25.31
CA SER A 487 -11.89 7.47 -25.81
C SER A 487 -11.31 6.11 -25.38
N ASN A 488 -11.59 5.69 -24.13
CA ASN A 488 -11.24 4.38 -23.53
C ASN A 488 -9.78 3.89 -23.76
N ASN A 489 -8.85 4.82 -23.99
CA ASN A 489 -7.49 4.48 -24.44
C ASN A 489 -6.66 3.83 -23.33
N GLU A 490 -6.65 4.44 -22.13
CA GLU A 490 -6.01 3.86 -20.95
C GLU A 490 -6.53 2.44 -20.70
N THR A 491 -7.84 2.21 -20.69
CA THR A 491 -8.43 0.87 -20.54
C THR A 491 -7.88 -0.13 -21.58
N VAL A 492 -7.78 0.27 -22.85
CA VAL A 492 -7.20 -0.57 -23.92
C VAL A 492 -5.73 -0.91 -23.66
N VAL A 493 -4.94 0.03 -23.11
CA VAL A 493 -3.55 -0.22 -22.72
C VAL A 493 -3.47 -1.16 -21.52
N LEU A 494 -4.22 -0.85 -20.45
CA LEU A 494 -4.23 -1.59 -19.19
C LEU A 494 -4.73 -3.03 -19.38
N ASP A 495 -5.79 -3.26 -20.18
CA ASP A 495 -6.33 -4.60 -20.46
C ASP A 495 -5.33 -5.50 -21.22
N VAL A 496 -4.69 -4.95 -22.25
CA VAL A 496 -3.71 -5.67 -23.06
C VAL A 496 -2.47 -5.99 -22.22
N ASP A 497 -2.00 -5.03 -21.42
CA ASP A 497 -0.84 -5.23 -20.57
C ASP A 497 -1.13 -6.20 -19.42
N LEU A 498 -2.29 -6.11 -18.75
CA LEU A 498 -2.65 -7.05 -17.69
C LEU A 498 -2.64 -8.47 -18.23
N LYS A 499 -3.29 -8.73 -19.37
CA LYS A 499 -3.27 -10.06 -20.00
C LYS A 499 -1.85 -10.52 -20.29
N ILE A 500 -1.00 -9.70 -20.89
CA ILE A 500 0.36 -10.11 -21.28
C ILE A 500 1.22 -10.39 -20.05
N GLN A 501 1.23 -9.44 -19.11
CA GLN A 501 2.14 -9.45 -17.97
C GLN A 501 1.69 -10.42 -16.87
N LEU A 502 0.40 -10.53 -16.56
CA LEU A 502 -0.09 -11.51 -15.57
C LEU A 502 0.11 -12.95 -16.08
N ASN A 503 -0.03 -13.19 -17.38
CA ASN A 503 0.37 -14.46 -17.99
C ASN A 503 1.89 -14.71 -17.90
N ALA A 504 2.73 -13.66 -17.98
CA ALA A 504 4.16 -13.79 -17.76
C ALA A 504 4.50 -14.09 -16.30
N TRP A 505 3.87 -13.41 -15.35
CA TRP A 505 3.98 -13.67 -13.91
C TRP A 505 3.69 -15.15 -13.59
N TYR A 506 2.53 -15.66 -14.01
CA TYR A 506 2.13 -17.04 -13.76
C TYR A 506 3.08 -18.10 -14.35
N ARG A 507 3.75 -17.79 -15.46
CA ARG A 507 4.81 -18.63 -16.04
C ARG A 507 6.13 -18.54 -15.27
N GLY A 508 6.44 -17.37 -14.69
CA GLY A 508 7.64 -17.15 -13.87
C GLY A 508 7.59 -17.78 -12.47
N LEU A 509 6.41 -18.17 -11.98
CA LEU A 509 6.26 -18.87 -10.69
C LEU A 509 6.90 -20.26 -10.75
N LEU A 510 7.83 -20.55 -9.83
CA LEU A 510 8.45 -21.87 -9.68
C LEU A 510 7.40 -22.93 -9.30
N LYS A 511 6.42 -22.54 -8.47
CA LYS A 511 5.30 -23.39 -8.04
C LYS A 511 4.03 -22.54 -7.88
N ASN A 512 2.87 -23.10 -8.23
CA ASN A 512 1.58 -22.57 -7.81
C ASN A 512 0.64 -23.74 -7.42
N PRO A 513 0.30 -23.93 -6.12
CA PRO A 513 -0.51 -25.06 -5.66
C PRO A 513 -1.93 -25.13 -6.24
N SER A 514 -2.52 -23.99 -6.63
CA SER A 514 -3.85 -23.95 -7.27
C SER A 514 -3.87 -24.52 -8.68
N GLY A 515 -2.69 -24.73 -9.29
CA GLY A 515 -2.55 -25.12 -10.70
C GLY A 515 -2.76 -23.98 -11.70
N VAL A 516 -3.09 -22.75 -11.25
CA VAL A 516 -3.31 -21.61 -12.15
C VAL A 516 -1.99 -21.14 -12.76
N ARG A 517 -1.94 -21.08 -14.09
CA ARG A 517 -0.78 -20.71 -14.92
C ARG A 517 -1.10 -19.65 -16.00
N SER A 518 -2.29 -19.05 -15.98
CA SER A 518 -2.69 -17.99 -16.92
C SER A 518 -3.92 -17.21 -16.44
N LEU A 519 -4.16 -16.02 -16.97
CA LEU A 519 -5.38 -15.23 -16.75
C LEU A 519 -6.66 -16.03 -17.10
N ALA A 520 -6.65 -16.76 -18.23
CA ALA A 520 -7.75 -17.65 -18.60
C ALA A 520 -8.01 -18.81 -17.60
N GLN A 521 -7.00 -19.18 -16.80
CA GLN A 521 -7.15 -20.17 -15.72
C GLN A 521 -7.49 -19.51 -14.37
N LEU A 522 -7.12 -18.24 -14.16
CA LEU A 522 -7.55 -17.44 -13.01
C LEU A 522 -9.07 -17.23 -13.03
N ILE A 523 -9.64 -16.82 -14.17
CA ILE A 523 -11.09 -16.67 -14.35
C ILE A 523 -11.80 -17.99 -13.98
N LYS A 524 -11.35 -19.09 -14.59
CA LYS A 524 -11.87 -20.45 -14.30
C LYS A 524 -11.60 -20.94 -12.88
N PHE A 525 -10.68 -20.33 -12.14
CA PHE A 525 -10.45 -20.61 -10.73
C PHE A 525 -11.48 -19.87 -9.89
N ASN A 526 -11.77 -18.60 -10.20
CA ASN A 526 -12.83 -17.81 -9.56
C ASN A 526 -14.19 -18.52 -9.71
N ASP A 527 -14.58 -18.87 -10.94
CA ASP A 527 -15.84 -19.57 -11.28
C ASP A 527 -16.05 -20.86 -10.46
N LYS A 528 -14.94 -21.57 -10.16
CA LYS A 528 -14.94 -22.85 -9.42
C LYS A 528 -14.84 -22.68 -7.91
N ASN A 529 -14.43 -21.50 -7.44
CA ASN A 529 -14.24 -21.20 -6.03
C ASN A 529 -15.05 -19.94 -5.62
N PRO A 530 -16.34 -19.82 -5.95
CA PRO A 530 -17.09 -18.58 -5.70
C PRO A 530 -17.23 -18.27 -4.20
N LYS A 531 -17.13 -19.26 -3.31
CA LYS A 531 -17.07 -19.02 -1.86
C LYS A 531 -15.79 -18.31 -1.38
N LEU A 532 -14.74 -18.32 -2.18
CA LEU A 532 -13.44 -17.71 -1.88
C LEU A 532 -13.28 -16.38 -2.64
N GLU A 533 -13.47 -16.42 -3.95
CA GLU A 533 -13.16 -15.28 -4.84
C GLU A 533 -14.40 -14.49 -5.28
N GLU A 534 -15.62 -15.05 -5.21
CA GLU A 534 -16.87 -14.39 -5.65
C GLU A 534 -18.00 -14.45 -4.59
N PRO A 535 -17.75 -14.10 -3.31
CA PRO A 535 -18.81 -14.11 -2.32
C PRO A 535 -19.86 -13.03 -2.63
N VAL A 536 -21.04 -13.17 -2.00
CA VAL A 536 -22.17 -12.24 -2.20
C VAL A 536 -21.71 -10.79 -2.03
N ASN A 537 -22.11 -9.94 -2.98
CA ASN A 537 -21.71 -8.53 -3.17
C ASN A 537 -20.28 -8.28 -3.70
N PHE A 538 -19.48 -9.32 -3.97
CA PHE A 538 -18.10 -9.21 -4.49
C PHE A 538 -17.87 -10.17 -5.68
N THR A 539 -18.84 -10.23 -6.59
CA THR A 539 -18.89 -11.23 -7.67
C THR A 539 -18.28 -10.77 -8.99
N SER A 540 -18.02 -9.47 -9.20
CA SER A 540 -17.51 -8.98 -10.49
C SER A 540 -16.07 -9.43 -10.74
N GLN A 541 -15.83 -10.03 -11.90
CA GLN A 541 -14.50 -10.26 -12.48
C GLN A 541 -14.43 -9.78 -13.95
N ASP A 542 -15.25 -8.78 -14.28
CA ASP A 542 -15.50 -8.38 -15.67
C ASP A 542 -14.22 -7.86 -16.35
N THR A 543 -13.41 -7.07 -15.65
CA THR A 543 -12.11 -6.59 -16.16
C THR A 543 -11.14 -7.73 -16.48
N LEU A 544 -11.12 -8.82 -15.69
CA LEU A 544 -10.31 -10.00 -16.06
C LEU A 544 -10.78 -10.63 -17.37
N ILE A 545 -12.10 -10.66 -17.61
CA ILE A 545 -12.71 -11.22 -18.82
C ILE A 545 -12.43 -10.32 -20.03
N GLU A 546 -12.58 -9.00 -19.88
CA GLU A 546 -12.27 -7.98 -20.88
C GLU A 546 -10.79 -8.02 -21.28
N SER A 547 -9.89 -7.91 -20.29
CA SER A 547 -8.45 -8.14 -20.45
C SER A 547 -8.16 -9.45 -21.18
N GLN A 548 -8.77 -10.57 -20.79
CA GLN A 548 -8.57 -11.88 -21.42
C GLN A 548 -9.09 -11.94 -22.87
N ALA A 549 -10.07 -11.12 -23.26
CA ALA A 549 -10.58 -11.06 -24.62
C ALA A 549 -9.65 -10.31 -25.59
N THR A 550 -8.72 -9.49 -25.10
CA THR A 550 -7.79 -8.71 -25.93
C THR A 550 -6.93 -9.57 -26.87
N THR A 551 -6.58 -9.02 -28.04
CA THR A 551 -5.77 -9.72 -29.07
C THR A 551 -4.26 -9.43 -29.00
N GLY A 552 -3.80 -8.82 -27.90
CA GLY A 552 -2.41 -8.41 -27.70
C GLY A 552 -2.09 -7.03 -28.30
N ARG A 553 -0.79 -6.71 -28.41
CA ARG A 553 -0.28 -5.40 -28.82
C ARG A 553 -0.44 -5.16 -30.33
N ASN A 554 -1.66 -4.84 -30.73
CA ASN A 554 -2.03 -4.52 -32.09
C ASN A 554 -1.94 -2.99 -32.37
N ALA A 555 -2.32 -2.57 -33.58
CA ALA A 555 -2.28 -1.16 -33.97
C ALA A 555 -3.21 -0.24 -33.14
N THR A 556 -4.29 -0.77 -32.54
CA THR A 556 -5.14 0.00 -31.64
C THR A 556 -4.42 0.25 -30.32
N TYR A 557 -3.83 -0.78 -29.69
CA TYR A 557 -3.03 -0.65 -28.47
C TYR A 557 -1.93 0.42 -28.60
N PHE A 558 -1.14 0.39 -29.69
CA PHE A 558 -0.07 1.37 -29.87
C PHE A 558 -0.57 2.78 -30.17
N ARG A 559 -1.77 2.95 -30.76
CA ARG A 559 -2.42 4.27 -30.88
C ARG A 559 -2.91 4.77 -29.53
N SER A 560 -3.56 3.93 -28.74
CA SER A 560 -4.03 4.27 -27.40
C SER A 560 -2.88 4.68 -26.49
N LEU A 561 -1.80 3.88 -26.44
CA LEU A 561 -0.58 4.21 -25.68
C LEU A 561 0.07 5.53 -26.12
N ALA A 562 0.10 5.83 -27.42
CA ALA A 562 0.62 7.10 -27.92
C ALA A 562 -0.28 8.28 -27.53
N PHE A 563 -1.61 8.09 -27.59
CA PHE A 563 -2.61 9.10 -27.22
C PHE A 563 -2.60 9.38 -25.72
N ASP A 564 -2.53 8.34 -24.89
CA ASP A 564 -2.39 8.43 -23.44
C ASP A 564 -1.13 9.23 -23.05
N LYS A 565 0.00 8.93 -23.70
CA LYS A 565 1.24 9.70 -23.50
C LYS A 565 1.12 11.15 -23.99
N GLU A 566 0.40 11.40 -25.07
CA GLU A 566 0.11 12.74 -25.56
C GLU A 566 -0.75 13.54 -24.57
N LEU A 567 -1.87 12.96 -24.08
CA LEU A 567 -2.78 13.60 -23.15
C LEU A 567 -2.16 13.87 -21.78
N GLY A 568 -1.40 12.91 -21.23
CA GLY A 568 -0.78 13.06 -19.92
C GLY A 568 0.43 13.96 -19.92
N ALA A 569 1.33 13.80 -20.90
CA ALA A 569 2.60 14.52 -20.97
C ALA A 569 2.57 15.70 -21.96
N THR A 570 2.60 15.41 -23.27
CA THR A 570 2.95 16.41 -24.30
C THR A 570 1.93 17.53 -24.47
N ARG A 571 0.63 17.23 -24.36
CA ARG A 571 -0.47 18.20 -24.29
C ARG A 571 -1.09 18.33 -22.90
N GLY A 572 -0.62 17.53 -21.94
CA GLY A 572 -0.99 17.62 -20.54
C GLY A 572 0.03 18.40 -19.71
N ILE A 573 0.65 17.70 -18.77
CA ILE A 573 1.51 18.26 -17.72
C ILE A 573 2.65 19.12 -18.31
N ASP A 574 3.39 18.63 -19.31
CA ASP A 574 4.54 19.36 -19.84
C ASP A 574 4.13 20.64 -20.58
N ALA A 575 2.98 20.63 -21.27
CA ALA A 575 2.47 21.80 -21.96
C ALA A 575 2.12 22.92 -20.98
N VAL A 576 1.36 22.62 -19.92
CA VAL A 576 0.94 23.63 -18.94
C VAL A 576 2.09 24.12 -18.06
N LEU A 577 3.00 23.22 -17.64
CA LEU A 577 4.22 23.60 -16.91
C LEU A 577 5.07 24.58 -17.75
N LYS A 578 5.26 24.29 -19.04
CA LYS A 578 6.02 25.15 -19.96
C LYS A 578 5.31 26.47 -20.24
N ALA A 579 4.01 26.46 -20.52
CA ALA A 579 3.24 27.65 -20.88
C ALA A 579 3.26 28.73 -19.79
N HIS A 580 3.09 28.31 -18.53
CA HIS A 580 3.03 29.23 -17.39
C HIS A 580 4.35 29.32 -16.59
N LYS A 581 5.41 28.64 -17.04
CA LYS A 581 6.72 28.54 -16.36
C LYS A 581 6.55 28.09 -14.91
N LEU A 582 5.95 26.92 -14.70
CA LEU A 582 5.61 26.37 -13.40
C LEU A 582 6.68 25.37 -12.94
N ASP A 583 6.87 25.29 -11.63
CA ASP A 583 7.66 24.25 -10.97
C ASP A 583 6.83 22.98 -10.70
N ALA A 584 5.51 23.13 -10.50
CA ALA A 584 4.57 22.03 -10.26
C ALA A 584 3.12 22.47 -10.52
N LEU A 585 2.23 21.48 -10.63
CA LEU A 585 0.79 21.64 -10.48
C LEU A 585 0.35 21.20 -9.08
N VAL A 586 -0.75 21.76 -8.56
CA VAL A 586 -1.33 21.32 -7.29
C VAL A 586 -2.84 21.18 -7.37
N LEU A 587 -3.36 20.09 -6.81
CA LEU A 587 -4.77 19.70 -6.82
C LEU A 587 -5.14 18.94 -5.53
N PRO A 588 -6.41 18.94 -5.09
CA PRO A 588 -6.92 17.93 -4.17
C PRO A 588 -6.71 16.53 -4.76
N ALA A 589 -6.30 15.58 -3.92
CA ALA A 589 -6.01 14.22 -4.36
C ALA A 589 -7.23 13.39 -4.87
N PRO A 590 -8.48 13.60 -4.42
CA PRO A 590 -9.64 12.87 -4.95
C PRO A 590 -9.98 13.19 -6.43
N GLY A 591 -10.72 12.27 -7.06
CA GLY A 591 -11.22 12.43 -8.43
C GLY A 591 -10.15 12.19 -9.50
N PHE A 592 -10.27 12.88 -10.65
CA PHE A 592 -9.41 12.68 -11.83
C PHE A 592 -7.93 13.10 -11.67
N THR A 593 -7.55 13.67 -10.52
CA THR A 593 -6.22 14.28 -10.26
C THR A 593 -5.02 13.41 -10.63
N THR A 594 -5.17 12.09 -10.56
CA THR A 594 -4.09 11.13 -10.76
C THR A 594 -3.88 10.76 -12.23
N VAL A 595 -4.97 10.70 -13.02
CA VAL A 595 -5.00 10.24 -14.42
C VAL A 595 -3.88 10.83 -15.29
N PRO A 596 -3.67 12.17 -15.38
CA PRO A 596 -2.68 12.73 -16.30
C PRO A 596 -1.25 12.27 -15.98
N ALA A 597 -0.93 12.08 -14.70
CA ALA A 597 0.37 11.64 -14.24
C ALA A 597 0.49 10.10 -14.18
N ALA A 598 -0.62 9.38 -14.08
CA ALA A 598 -0.67 7.94 -14.30
C ALA A 598 -0.29 7.62 -15.75
N ILE A 599 -1.09 8.07 -16.72
CA ILE A 599 -0.90 7.78 -18.15
C ILE A 599 0.41 8.37 -18.74
N ALA A 600 0.92 9.46 -18.17
CA ALA A 600 2.24 9.99 -18.54
C ALA A 600 3.42 9.18 -17.96
N GLY A 601 3.18 8.38 -16.92
CA GLY A 601 4.21 7.76 -16.09
C GLY A 601 4.97 8.76 -15.20
N TYR A 602 4.37 9.89 -14.82
CA TYR A 602 4.99 11.02 -14.12
C TYR A 602 4.76 10.98 -12.60
N PRO A 603 5.54 11.73 -11.79
CA PRO A 603 5.46 11.64 -10.34
C PRO A 603 4.33 12.46 -9.72
N ILE A 604 3.80 11.96 -8.60
CA ILE A 604 2.85 12.64 -7.72
C ILE A 604 3.35 12.52 -6.27
N VAL A 605 3.36 13.63 -5.53
CA VAL A 605 3.61 13.66 -4.08
C VAL A 605 2.35 14.16 -3.38
N THR A 606 1.74 13.31 -2.55
CA THR A 606 0.49 13.62 -1.83
C THR A 606 0.75 13.82 -0.34
N VAL A 607 0.13 14.85 0.24
CA VAL A 607 0.17 15.22 1.67
C VAL A 607 -1.22 15.50 2.22
N PRO A 608 -1.44 15.52 3.55
CA PRO A 608 -2.76 15.82 4.11
C PRO A 608 -3.19 17.27 3.89
N LEU A 609 -4.37 17.44 3.27
CA LEU A 609 -5.03 18.72 3.02
C LEU A 609 -5.91 19.14 4.19
N GLY A 610 -6.78 18.24 4.65
CA GLY A 610 -7.77 18.50 5.70
C GLY A 610 -8.58 17.26 6.03
N PHE A 611 -9.77 17.45 6.60
CA PHE A 611 -10.71 16.39 6.97
C PHE A 611 -12.14 16.83 6.68
N TYR A 612 -13.00 15.91 6.25
CA TYR A 612 -14.43 16.20 6.05
C TYR A 612 -15.11 16.68 7.35
N PRO A 613 -16.05 17.63 7.28
CA PRO A 613 -16.70 18.20 8.45
C PRO A 613 -17.71 17.23 9.06
N ASN A 614 -18.13 17.50 10.30
CA ASN A 614 -19.05 16.61 11.02
C ASN A 614 -20.46 16.52 10.40
N ASN A 615 -20.83 17.47 9.53
CA ASN A 615 -22.11 17.55 8.83
C ASN A 615 -22.04 17.07 7.36
N VAL A 616 -20.94 16.45 6.92
CA VAL A 616 -20.84 15.89 5.57
C VAL A 616 -21.90 14.81 5.34
N THR A 617 -22.50 14.78 4.15
CA THR A 617 -23.48 13.74 3.81
C THR A 617 -22.77 12.41 3.53
N ILE A 618 -23.00 11.42 4.38
CA ILE A 618 -22.45 10.07 4.22
C ILE A 618 -23.13 9.37 3.04
N GLN A 619 -22.34 8.84 2.11
CA GLN A 619 -22.81 8.05 0.96
C GLN A 619 -22.18 6.64 0.97
N SER A 620 -22.76 5.70 0.23
CA SER A 620 -22.19 4.36 0.06
C SER A 620 -21.00 4.41 -0.91
N ALA A 621 -19.91 3.75 -0.54
CA ALA A 621 -18.68 3.60 -1.33
C ALA A 621 -18.41 2.13 -1.69
N GLY A 622 -19.45 1.29 -1.64
CA GLY A 622 -19.38 -0.15 -1.77
C GLY A 622 -20.35 -0.87 -0.82
N PRO A 623 -20.42 -2.21 -0.87
CA PRO A 623 -21.42 -2.98 -0.11
C PRO A 623 -21.23 -2.92 1.41
N LEU A 624 -20.04 -2.56 1.88
CA LEU A 624 -19.64 -2.53 3.29
C LEU A 624 -18.99 -1.21 3.71
N THR A 625 -18.83 -0.25 2.80
CA THR A 625 -18.02 0.97 2.99
C THR A 625 -18.81 2.25 2.71
N VAL A 626 -18.38 3.34 3.34
CA VAL A 626 -18.97 4.68 3.15
C VAL A 626 -17.92 5.75 2.83
N TYR A 627 -18.26 6.69 1.95
CA TYR A 627 -17.45 7.86 1.61
C TYR A 627 -18.32 8.92 0.93
N PRO A 628 -18.11 10.23 1.16
CA PRO A 628 -17.29 10.80 2.24
C PRO A 628 -17.91 10.49 3.62
N ALA A 629 -17.16 10.73 4.71
CA ALA A 629 -17.70 10.58 6.06
C ALA A 629 -17.00 11.51 7.08
N PRO A 630 -17.66 11.88 8.20
CA PRO A 630 -17.13 12.80 9.20
C PRO A 630 -15.70 12.49 9.65
N GLY A 631 -14.78 13.43 9.43
CA GLY A 631 -13.39 13.28 9.83
C GLY A 631 -12.53 12.37 8.96
N VAL A 632 -13.05 11.82 7.86
CA VAL A 632 -12.22 11.16 6.86
C VAL A 632 -11.25 12.21 6.28
N PRO A 633 -9.95 11.91 6.18
CA PRO A 633 -8.94 12.82 5.65
C PRO A 633 -9.10 13.07 4.14
N ILE A 634 -8.59 14.23 3.71
CA ILE A 634 -8.49 14.66 2.31
C ILE A 634 -7.00 14.93 2.03
N GLY A 635 -6.50 14.50 0.87
CA GLY A 635 -5.14 14.75 0.41
C GLY A 635 -4.99 15.93 -0.55
N LEU A 636 -3.76 16.42 -0.68
CA LEU A 636 -3.28 17.46 -1.59
C LEU A 636 -2.13 16.87 -2.40
N SER A 637 -2.26 16.82 -3.72
CA SER A 637 -1.28 16.24 -4.65
C SER A 637 -0.48 17.32 -5.38
N PHE A 638 0.83 17.24 -5.29
CA PHE A 638 1.79 17.99 -6.09
C PHE A 638 2.21 17.12 -7.28
N ILE A 639 2.05 17.63 -8.51
CA ILE A 639 2.30 16.90 -9.76
C ILE A 639 3.39 17.62 -10.55
N GLY A 640 4.30 16.86 -11.16
CA GLY A 640 5.41 17.37 -11.96
C GLY A 640 5.71 16.53 -13.20
N THR A 641 6.79 16.87 -13.90
CA THR A 641 7.27 16.12 -15.07
C THR A 641 8.12 14.91 -14.66
N ALA A 642 8.55 14.08 -15.62
CA ALA A 642 9.39 12.91 -15.34
C ALA A 642 10.64 13.28 -14.52
N PHE A 643 10.90 12.47 -13.49
CA PHE A 643 12.05 12.55 -12.58
C PHE A 643 12.15 13.84 -11.74
N SER A 644 11.05 14.58 -11.56
CA SER A 644 11.00 15.80 -10.72
C SER A 644 10.63 15.52 -9.24
N GLU A 645 10.78 14.29 -8.74
CA GLU A 645 10.40 13.96 -7.35
C GLU A 645 11.21 14.78 -6.34
N PHE A 646 12.45 15.15 -6.66
CA PHE A 646 13.30 15.93 -5.76
C PHE A 646 12.68 17.32 -5.48
N GLU A 647 12.25 18.02 -6.53
CA GLU A 647 11.56 19.30 -6.41
C GLU A 647 10.21 19.12 -5.70
N LEU A 648 9.38 18.15 -6.13
CA LEU A 648 8.04 17.94 -5.58
C LEU A 648 8.06 17.59 -4.08
N ILE A 649 9.00 16.76 -3.62
CA ILE A 649 9.20 16.43 -2.20
C ILE A 649 9.51 17.70 -1.41
N GLY A 650 10.35 18.60 -1.94
CA GLY A 650 10.64 19.88 -1.29
C GLY A 650 9.40 20.75 -1.15
N LEU A 651 8.63 20.94 -2.23
CA LEU A 651 7.40 21.73 -2.23
C LEU A 651 6.38 21.19 -1.23
N ALA A 652 6.14 19.87 -1.27
CA ALA A 652 5.21 19.18 -0.40
C ALA A 652 5.65 19.21 1.08
N PHE A 653 6.94 19.05 1.35
CA PHE A 653 7.51 19.17 2.69
C PHE A 653 7.36 20.59 3.26
N ALA A 654 7.63 21.64 2.48
CA ALA A 654 7.45 23.02 2.94
C ALA A 654 5.99 23.31 3.32
N TYR A 655 5.02 22.75 2.57
CA TYR A 655 3.61 22.80 2.92
C TYR A 655 3.29 22.00 4.19
N GLU A 656 3.70 20.72 4.25
CA GLU A 656 3.49 19.81 5.38
C GLU A 656 4.01 20.40 6.70
N GLN A 657 5.22 20.95 6.71
CA GLN A 657 5.85 21.52 7.91
C GLN A 657 5.17 22.81 8.38
N LYS A 658 4.51 23.54 7.47
CA LYS A 658 3.73 24.74 7.78
C LYS A 658 2.35 24.41 8.36
N THR A 659 1.65 23.42 7.80
CA THR A 659 0.28 23.08 8.20
C THR A 659 0.21 22.06 9.32
N LYS A 660 1.09 21.06 9.30
CA LYS A 660 1.08 19.87 10.17
C LYS A 660 -0.30 19.20 10.25
N THR A 661 -1.09 19.29 9.17
CA THR A 661 -2.50 18.87 9.10
C THR A 661 -2.74 17.48 9.70
N ARG A 662 -1.81 16.54 9.47
CA ARG A 662 -1.89 15.18 10.03
C ARG A 662 -2.17 15.17 11.53
N LEU A 663 -1.50 16.03 12.29
CA LEU A 663 -1.56 16.08 13.75
C LEU A 663 -2.85 16.70 14.30
N ALA A 664 -3.67 17.34 13.45
CA ALA A 664 -4.92 17.97 13.87
C ALA A 664 -6.03 16.96 14.22
N ARG A 665 -5.95 15.72 13.74
CA ARG A 665 -6.93 14.66 14.04
C ARG A 665 -6.30 13.27 14.05
N LYS A 666 -6.53 12.51 15.12
CA LYS A 666 -6.23 11.08 15.20
C LYS A 666 -7.41 10.24 14.67
N ALA A 667 -7.14 8.96 14.41
CA ALA A 667 -8.11 7.91 14.13
C ALA A 667 -9.23 7.84 15.19
N PHE A 668 -10.37 7.19 14.88
CA PHE A 668 -11.41 6.98 15.89
C PHE A 668 -10.89 6.08 17.02
N ALA A 669 -11.38 6.28 18.25
CA ALA A 669 -10.73 5.78 19.46
C ALA A 669 -10.47 4.25 19.49
N ALA A 670 -11.36 3.44 18.90
CA ALA A 670 -11.18 1.99 18.82
C ALA A 670 -10.15 1.55 17.75
N ALA A 671 -9.85 2.38 16.76
CA ALA A 671 -8.80 2.16 15.76
C ALA A 671 -7.41 2.63 16.19
N ILE A 672 -7.26 3.21 17.38
CA ILE A 672 -5.95 3.56 17.95
C ILE A 672 -5.42 2.35 18.75
N PRO A 673 -4.40 1.64 18.26
CA PRO A 673 -3.74 0.59 19.04
C PRO A 673 -2.99 1.20 20.24
N LYS A 674 -3.04 0.48 21.36
CA LYS A 674 -2.63 0.94 22.69
C LYS A 674 -1.24 0.46 23.09
N THR A 675 -0.80 -0.71 22.62
CA THR A 675 0.53 -1.24 22.94
C THR A 675 1.64 -0.29 22.44
N GLN A 676 2.57 0.05 23.34
CA GLN A 676 3.74 0.89 23.08
C GLN A 676 5.04 0.15 23.44
N LEU A 677 6.19 0.73 23.11
CA LEU A 677 7.51 0.16 23.44
C LEU A 677 7.68 -0.14 24.95
N LYS A 678 7.20 0.76 25.83
CA LYS A 678 7.21 0.58 27.29
C LYS A 678 6.48 -0.68 27.78
N ASP A 679 5.56 -1.21 26.97
CA ASP A 679 4.77 -2.39 27.33
C ASP A 679 5.49 -3.70 26.96
N ILE A 680 6.55 -3.61 26.15
CA ILE A 680 7.36 -4.71 25.62
C ILE A 680 8.77 -4.73 26.25
N VAL A 681 9.43 -3.58 26.35
CA VAL A 681 10.79 -3.48 26.89
C VAL A 681 10.80 -3.88 28.37
N GLY A 682 11.73 -4.75 28.76
CA GLY A 682 11.85 -5.23 30.14
C GLY A 682 10.89 -6.37 30.53
N LYS A 683 9.98 -6.79 29.64
CA LYS A 683 9.17 -8.00 29.81
C LYS A 683 9.73 -9.11 28.91
N ALA A 684 10.40 -10.08 29.54
CA ALA A 684 11.00 -11.25 28.88
C ALA A 684 9.95 -12.32 28.58
#